data_AF-A0A928Y9S7-F1
#
_entry.id   AF-A0A928Y9S7-F1
#
_cell.length_a   1.000
_cell.length_b   1.000
_cell.length_c   1.000
_cell.angle_alpha   90.00
_cell.angle_beta   90.00
_cell.angle_gamma   90.00
#
_symmetry.space_group_name_H-M   'P 1'
#
loop_
_entity.id
_entity.type
_entity.pdbx_description
1 polymer ?
#
loop_
_entity_poly.entity_id
_entity_poly.type
_entity_poly.pdbx_seq_one_letter_code
_entity_poly.pdbx_strand_id
1 'polypeptide(L)'
;MNHFKQKLHHSRGQALVEFALVIVAVLMMIFLIIESARILWAWNTVQNAARSGARYAITGGWEGPDCAVNFGADKFLQPGPNGRYVCDDLRLASVIATTHQALTGLPLNETSTTYEDDNYYNIEVWGVNEYGVLQYDFAGVPNNHVIVRATYRVPIITPFFSPILASLPVFGQETLLNESFGQLSSTTGAALPPDQPPIPTPGPTPTPAPPTETPTPSQTPTDEPPAPCAVKFASFVLDTHNTLWITGAVGSEVVVRDQSAGGQPIIASGTLEEGGSFQCPGFAGLPVDPNLLIVGHVLVVENLTDGTVDVTVVLGTPPTNTPVPTNTPLPTATPSPTFTPLPSATPVGKYITLQPNCGWPPANPGNVTFTVFFVNWQINRSLTLTWNGTQIDFWLPNQHSGTFSKTYTRNVPQTVTTYTVTATGGAGSGTFTTQYITPCGNETPVPSPTPSHTPNPPDLLVFGPPELISTPPIVAYQPVQFRLPVTNTGGVNINTQFFVDIYLDPDPSSVLSTTIPIEESDGYSAISFLGGGESRVVTITAYLGFPNPLITPTPQAVYGFADSLEQIIETDETNNITDAQWVMVTPAATPTPSPTPGGANTIAGAAYTFEDDLIPRFRTFMQLIDESDGRTIATTITDQYGYFSFGGVPGGSTYTVTGCITIDGETWFGFRNGITPPSLMVILVMFKGPCP
;
A
#
# COMPACT_ATOMS: atom_id res chain seq x y z
N MET A 1 63.08 51.58 -49.91
CA MET A 1 62.90 51.25 -48.48
C MET A 1 61.51 51.69 -48.06
N ASN A 2 60.51 50.82 -48.23
CA ASN A 2 59.12 51.05 -47.79
C ASN A 2 58.83 50.06 -46.68
N HIS A 3 58.96 50.50 -45.43
CA HIS A 3 58.68 49.66 -44.26
C HIS A 3 57.58 50.28 -43.40
N PHE A 4 56.61 49.43 -43.06
CA PHE A 4 55.79 49.47 -41.85
C PHE A 4 54.88 50.70 -41.64
N LYS A 5 53.75 50.74 -42.36
CA LYS A 5 52.48 51.17 -41.76
C LYS A 5 51.53 49.97 -41.74
N GLN A 6 51.71 49.11 -40.74
CA GLN A 6 50.83 47.97 -40.50
C GLN A 6 49.63 48.44 -39.66
N LYS A 7 48.45 48.11 -40.18
CA LYS A 7 47.10 48.46 -39.71
C LYS A 7 46.89 48.18 -38.21
N LEU A 8 46.80 49.23 -37.38
CA LEU A 8 46.08 49.17 -36.10
C LEU A 8 44.60 49.51 -36.36
N HIS A 9 43.82 48.52 -36.79
CA HIS A 9 42.37 48.65 -36.87
C HIS A 9 41.74 47.25 -36.83
N HIS A 10 41.68 46.64 -35.64
CA HIS A 10 40.81 45.52 -35.28
C HIS A 10 41.03 45.23 -33.79
N SER A 11 39.98 45.27 -32.96
CA SER A 11 39.81 44.31 -31.83
C SER A 11 38.76 44.72 -30.78
N ARG A 12 38.33 45.98 -30.66
CA ARG A 12 37.41 46.36 -29.56
C ARG A 12 36.04 45.69 -29.60
N GLY A 13 35.49 45.42 -30.78
CA GLY A 13 34.22 44.69 -30.93
C GLY A 13 34.35 43.17 -30.80
N GLN A 14 35.45 42.59 -31.30
CA GLN A 14 35.71 41.15 -31.23
C GLN A 14 35.88 40.68 -29.79
N ALA A 15 36.63 41.43 -28.97
CA ALA A 15 36.82 41.11 -27.56
C ALA A 15 35.49 41.13 -26.76
N LEU A 16 34.54 41.98 -27.14
CA LEU A 16 33.23 42.06 -26.49
C LEU A 16 32.37 40.82 -26.84
N VAL A 17 32.42 40.35 -28.09
CA VAL A 17 31.71 39.13 -28.53
C VAL A 17 32.33 37.88 -27.90
N GLU A 18 33.66 37.76 -27.88
CA GLU A 18 34.35 36.65 -27.22
C GLU A 18 34.04 36.61 -25.72
N PHE A 19 34.04 37.77 -25.04
CA PHE A 19 33.62 37.88 -23.65
C PHE A 19 32.17 37.46 -23.44
N ALA A 20 31.24 37.90 -24.30
CA ALA A 20 29.83 37.55 -24.21
C ALA A 20 29.56 36.05 -24.41
N LEU A 21 30.33 35.36 -25.24
CA LEU A 21 30.21 33.91 -25.40
C LEU A 21 30.81 33.14 -24.22
N VAL A 22 31.97 33.57 -23.72
CA VAL A 22 32.64 32.93 -22.58
C VAL A 22 31.82 33.10 -21.30
N ILE A 23 31.25 34.28 -21.04
CA ILE A 23 30.47 34.51 -19.82
C ILE A 23 29.21 33.64 -19.77
N VAL A 24 28.54 33.40 -20.91
CA VAL A 24 27.37 32.51 -20.95
C VAL A 24 27.77 31.06 -20.62
N ALA A 25 28.87 30.57 -21.19
CA ALA A 25 29.37 29.23 -20.90
C ALA A 25 29.82 29.08 -19.42
N VAL A 26 30.51 30.09 -18.89
CA VAL A 26 30.94 30.10 -17.48
C VAL A 26 29.74 30.17 -16.53
N LEU A 27 28.71 30.98 -16.84
CA LEU A 27 27.49 31.05 -16.04
C LEU A 27 26.71 29.73 -16.06
N MET A 28 26.59 29.07 -17.22
CA MET A 28 26.01 27.73 -17.30
C MET A 28 26.75 26.72 -16.42
N MET A 29 28.09 26.74 -16.45
CA MET A 29 28.91 25.88 -15.61
C MET A 29 28.69 26.16 -14.11
N ILE A 30 28.67 27.44 -13.71
CA ILE A 30 28.43 27.82 -12.31
C ILE A 30 27.04 27.39 -11.86
N PHE A 31 26.00 27.63 -12.66
CA PHE A 31 24.63 27.23 -12.33
C PHE A 31 24.48 25.71 -12.25
N LEU A 32 25.10 24.95 -13.15
CA LEU A 32 25.12 23.49 -13.08
C LEU A 32 25.79 23.00 -11.79
N ILE A 33 26.90 23.62 -11.37
CA ILE A 33 27.57 23.28 -10.11
C ILE A 33 26.67 23.59 -8.92
N ILE A 34 26.02 24.75 -8.90
CA ILE A 34 25.11 25.15 -7.82
C ILE A 34 23.92 24.19 -7.72
N GLU A 35 23.28 23.86 -8.86
CA GLU A 35 22.12 22.96 -8.87
C GLU A 35 22.51 21.55 -8.45
N SER A 36 23.63 21.02 -8.96
CA SER A 36 24.14 19.70 -8.57
C SER A 36 24.46 19.64 -7.08
N ALA A 37 25.05 20.70 -6.52
CA ALA A 37 25.37 20.78 -5.10
C ALA A 37 24.09 20.76 -4.24
N ARG A 38 23.03 21.47 -4.65
CA ARG A 38 21.74 21.49 -3.95
C ARG A 38 21.05 20.13 -3.99
N ILE A 39 21.01 19.48 -5.16
CA ILE A 39 20.42 18.14 -5.31
C ILE A 39 21.19 17.12 -4.45
N LEU A 40 22.52 17.15 -4.49
CA LEU A 40 23.35 16.25 -3.69
C LEU A 40 23.19 16.49 -2.19
N TRP A 41 23.06 17.76 -1.78
CA TRP A 41 22.78 18.13 -0.40
C TRP A 41 21.41 17.61 0.06
N ALA A 42 20.37 17.78 -0.76
CA ALA A 42 19.04 17.27 -0.47
C ALA A 42 19.02 15.75 -0.36
N TRP A 43 19.62 15.05 -1.33
CA TRP A 43 19.72 13.59 -1.33
C TRP A 43 20.46 13.04 -0.09
N ASN A 44 21.60 13.64 0.28
CA ASN A 44 22.31 13.23 1.50
C ASN A 44 21.48 13.47 2.76
N THR A 45 20.69 14.55 2.80
CA THR A 45 19.85 14.88 3.95
C THR A 45 18.70 13.88 4.09
N VAL A 46 17.98 13.56 3.02
CA VAL A 46 16.91 12.54 3.07
C VAL A 46 17.43 11.15 3.38
N GLN A 47 18.61 10.75 2.89
CA GLN A 47 19.22 9.47 3.22
C GLN A 47 19.63 9.39 4.70
N ASN A 48 20.21 10.48 5.23
CA ASN A 48 20.53 10.56 6.65
C ASN A 48 19.26 10.53 7.52
N ALA A 49 18.18 11.20 7.07
CA ALA A 49 16.90 11.19 7.76
C ALA A 49 16.29 9.80 7.82
N ALA A 50 16.22 9.09 6.68
CA ALA A 50 15.74 7.71 6.63
C ALA A 50 16.53 6.78 7.56
N ARG A 51 17.86 6.93 7.60
CA ARG A 51 18.73 6.18 8.53
C ARG A 51 18.44 6.52 10.00
N SER A 52 18.20 7.79 10.32
CA SER A 52 17.86 8.22 11.69
C SER A 52 16.53 7.62 12.14
N GLY A 53 15.50 7.71 11.29
CA GLY A 53 14.20 7.10 11.53
C GLY A 53 14.28 5.59 11.72
N ALA A 54 15.00 4.89 10.83
CA ALA A 54 15.18 3.45 10.96
C ALA A 54 15.90 3.06 12.25
N ARG A 55 16.95 3.79 12.65
CA ARG A 55 17.67 3.56 13.92
C ARG A 55 16.78 3.75 15.14
N TYR A 56 15.85 4.69 15.07
CA TYR A 56 14.87 4.89 16.14
C TYR A 56 13.82 3.78 16.14
N ALA A 57 13.30 3.41 14.96
CA ALA A 57 12.30 2.37 14.78
C ALA A 57 12.73 1.04 15.40
N ILE A 58 14.00 0.68 15.24
CA ILE A 58 14.54 -0.57 15.80
C ILE A 58 14.65 -0.58 17.31
N THR A 59 14.41 0.52 18.03
CA THR A 59 14.47 0.55 19.50
C THR A 59 13.16 0.16 20.17
N GLY A 60 12.05 0.23 19.43
CA GLY A 60 10.72 0.03 19.99
C GLY A 60 10.24 1.17 20.87
N GLY A 61 11.03 2.23 21.01
CA GLY A 61 10.66 3.42 21.76
C GLY A 61 9.48 4.14 21.11
N TRP A 62 8.63 4.71 21.95
CA TRP A 62 7.64 5.70 21.56
C TRP A 62 7.77 6.91 22.48
N GLU A 63 7.25 8.05 22.04
CA GLU A 63 6.94 9.21 22.87
C GLU A 63 5.40 9.30 23.06
N GLY A 64 4.95 9.49 24.30
CA GLY A 64 3.56 9.33 24.71
C GLY A 64 3.32 9.89 26.12
N PRO A 65 2.06 10.20 26.50
CA PRO A 65 0.81 9.86 25.82
C PRO A 65 0.45 10.74 24.62
N ASP A 66 1.16 11.84 24.39
CA ASP A 66 0.91 12.74 23.26
C ASP A 66 1.56 12.22 21.97
N CYS A 67 0.89 12.38 20.83
CA CYS A 67 1.44 12.02 19.53
C CYS A 67 2.65 12.90 19.18
N ALA A 68 3.79 12.28 18.86
CA ALA A 68 5.05 12.97 18.57
C ALA A 68 5.05 13.80 17.27
N VAL A 69 3.99 13.68 16.45
CA VAL A 69 3.82 14.43 15.21
C VAL A 69 2.96 15.65 15.47
N ASN A 70 3.57 16.84 15.38
CA ASN A 70 2.92 18.15 15.48
C ASN A 70 3.20 19.05 14.26
N PHE A 71 3.76 18.47 13.22
CA PHE A 71 4.09 19.06 11.92
C PHE A 71 3.30 18.33 10.84
N GLY A 72 3.31 18.84 9.61
CA GLY A 72 2.70 18.15 8.48
C GLY A 72 1.26 17.69 8.71
N ALA A 73 0.41 18.49 9.39
CA ALA A 73 -0.90 18.02 9.86
C ALA A 73 -1.77 17.49 8.71
N ASP A 74 -1.76 18.17 7.57
CA ASP A 74 -2.47 17.75 6.36
C ASP A 74 -1.88 16.45 5.74
N LYS A 75 -0.64 16.09 6.07
CA LYS A 75 0.07 14.90 5.55
C LYS A 75 0.02 13.68 6.46
N PHE A 76 0.04 13.88 7.78
CA PHE A 76 0.23 12.81 8.78
C PHE A 76 -0.88 12.73 9.82
N LEU A 77 -1.68 13.79 9.96
CA LEU A 77 -2.72 13.91 10.98
C LEU A 77 -4.09 14.13 10.37
N GLN A 78 -4.26 13.86 9.07
CA GLN A 78 -5.51 14.11 8.38
C GLN A 78 -6.51 13.00 8.76
N PRO A 79 -7.55 13.31 9.55
CA PRO A 79 -8.53 12.32 9.93
C PRO A 79 -9.55 12.17 8.80
N GLY A 80 -9.82 10.95 8.35
CA GLY A 80 -10.83 10.70 7.33
C GLY A 80 -10.47 9.53 6.41
N PRO A 81 -11.31 9.24 5.42
CA PRO A 81 -11.19 8.03 4.63
C PRO A 81 -9.99 7.92 3.70
N ASN A 82 -9.54 9.08 3.21
CA ASN A 82 -8.37 9.23 2.36
C ASN A 82 -7.26 9.98 3.12
N GLY A 83 -7.44 10.14 4.44
CA GLY A 83 -6.54 10.87 5.31
C GLY A 83 -5.57 9.92 5.99
N ARG A 84 -4.29 10.26 5.98
CA ARG A 84 -3.27 9.52 6.72
C ARG A 84 -3.25 10.00 8.17
N TYR A 85 -3.56 9.10 9.12
CA TYR A 85 -3.53 9.39 10.56
C TYR A 85 -2.55 8.47 11.29
N VAL A 86 -1.35 8.97 11.58
CA VAL A 86 -0.24 8.15 12.10
C VAL A 86 -0.25 8.01 13.63
N CYS A 87 -1.14 8.70 14.33
CA CYS A 87 -1.18 8.70 15.79
C CYS A 87 -1.92 7.49 16.39
N ASP A 88 -2.52 6.63 15.58
CA ASP A 88 -3.08 5.34 16.04
C ASP A 88 -1.97 4.40 16.55
N ASP A 89 -0.75 4.57 16.04
CA ASP A 89 0.46 3.92 16.53
C ASP A 89 1.48 5.00 16.99
N LEU A 90 1.57 5.22 18.31
CA LEU A 90 2.50 6.20 18.88
C LEU A 90 3.97 5.91 18.52
N ARG A 91 4.32 4.65 18.26
CA ARG A 91 5.67 4.29 17.82
C ARG A 91 5.90 4.69 16.38
N LEU A 92 4.95 4.43 15.48
CA LEU A 92 4.97 4.94 14.11
C LEU A 92 5.14 6.47 14.11
N ALA A 93 4.32 7.18 14.88
CA ALA A 93 4.39 8.64 15.00
C ALA A 93 5.78 9.10 15.46
N SER A 94 6.40 8.39 16.41
CA SER A 94 7.75 8.71 16.92
C SER A 94 8.86 8.45 15.88
N VAL A 95 8.71 7.41 15.05
CA VAL A 95 9.63 7.15 13.92
C VAL A 95 9.53 8.27 12.88
N ILE A 96 8.32 8.69 12.55
CA ILE A 96 8.07 9.78 11.60
C ILE A 96 8.63 11.10 12.16
N ALA A 97 8.40 11.39 13.44
CA ALA A 97 8.95 12.58 14.12
C ALA A 97 10.47 12.60 14.11
N THR A 98 11.12 11.48 14.44
CA THR A 98 12.59 11.36 14.40
C THR A 98 13.15 11.54 12.98
N THR A 99 12.44 11.02 11.98
CA THR A 99 12.81 11.18 10.57
C THR A 99 12.66 12.63 10.14
N HIS A 100 11.56 13.29 10.49
CA HIS A 100 11.31 14.71 10.19
C HIS A 100 12.36 15.61 10.83
N GLN A 101 12.70 15.38 12.10
CA GLN A 101 13.77 16.13 12.78
C GLN A 101 15.12 15.99 12.05
N ALA A 102 15.39 14.84 11.43
CA ALA A 102 16.60 14.63 10.66
C ALA A 102 16.55 15.20 9.22
N LEU A 103 15.38 15.64 8.74
CA LEU A 103 15.24 16.45 7.52
C LEU A 103 15.54 17.94 7.73
N THR A 104 15.81 18.35 8.97
CA THR A 104 16.14 19.74 9.30
C THR A 104 17.28 20.26 8.43
N GLY A 105 17.08 21.48 7.91
CA GLY A 105 17.99 22.11 6.95
C GLY A 105 17.40 22.19 5.55
N LEU A 106 16.54 21.25 5.14
CA LEU A 106 15.76 21.39 3.92
C LEU A 106 14.58 22.35 4.15
N PRO A 107 14.24 23.23 3.18
CA PRO A 107 12.94 23.89 3.20
C PRO A 107 11.87 22.83 2.95
N LEU A 108 10.96 22.64 3.91
CA LEU A 108 9.89 21.65 3.84
C LEU A 108 8.54 22.38 3.67
N ASN A 109 7.70 21.89 2.77
CA ASN A 109 6.32 22.35 2.64
C ASN A 109 5.42 21.50 3.54
N GLU A 110 5.08 22.03 4.71
CA GLU A 110 4.32 21.31 5.75
C GLU A 110 2.83 21.13 5.41
N THR A 111 2.26 21.93 4.53
CA THR A 111 0.82 21.92 4.24
C THR A 111 0.47 21.25 2.91
N SER A 112 1.45 21.09 2.02
CA SER A 112 1.20 20.47 0.71
C SER A 112 0.92 18.98 0.86
N THR A 113 -0.16 18.48 0.27
CA THR A 113 -0.41 17.03 0.13
C THR A 113 -0.08 16.53 -1.27
N THR A 114 0.07 17.44 -2.24
CA THR A 114 0.34 17.15 -3.64
C THR A 114 1.83 16.95 -3.90
N TYR A 115 2.20 15.78 -4.42
CA TYR A 115 3.60 15.42 -4.68
C TYR A 115 4.35 16.41 -5.57
N GLU A 116 3.67 17.04 -6.53
CA GLU A 116 4.27 17.97 -7.50
C GLU A 116 4.73 19.31 -6.93
N ASP A 117 4.27 19.66 -5.72
CA ASP A 117 4.56 20.96 -5.15
C ASP A 117 6.05 21.16 -4.82
N ASP A 118 6.50 22.40 -4.94
CA ASP A 118 7.84 22.78 -4.52
C ASP A 118 8.04 22.50 -3.03
N ASN A 119 9.20 21.91 -2.71
CA ASN A 119 9.56 21.52 -1.35
C ASN A 119 8.63 20.46 -0.73
N TYR A 120 7.83 19.76 -1.54
CA TYR A 120 7.06 18.61 -1.08
C TYR A 120 7.98 17.60 -0.41
N TYR A 121 7.50 17.01 0.67
CA TYR A 121 8.16 15.88 1.32
C TYR A 121 7.13 14.89 1.84
N ASN A 122 7.53 13.63 1.94
CA ASN A 122 6.77 12.59 2.61
C ASN A 122 7.73 11.66 3.38
N ILE A 123 7.23 11.11 4.48
CA ILE A 123 7.95 10.11 5.28
C ILE A 123 7.04 8.89 5.36
N GLU A 124 7.56 7.76 4.93
CA GLU A 124 6.82 6.51 4.84
C GLU A 124 7.55 5.46 5.68
N VAL A 125 6.78 4.67 6.41
CA VAL A 125 7.31 3.61 7.25
C VAL A 125 6.56 2.33 6.89
N TRP A 126 7.30 1.29 6.53
CA TRP A 126 6.74 -0.03 6.31
C TRP A 126 7.34 -1.00 7.31
N GLY A 127 6.47 -1.76 7.94
CA GLY A 127 6.85 -2.77 8.92
C GLY A 127 6.36 -4.12 8.47
N VAL A 128 7.15 -5.15 8.73
CA VAL A 128 6.67 -6.52 8.55
C VAL A 128 5.87 -6.93 9.79
N ASN A 129 4.64 -7.43 9.57
CA ASN A 129 3.77 -7.94 10.64
C ASN A 129 4.13 -9.38 11.04
N GLU A 130 3.39 -9.95 12.00
CA GLU A 130 3.64 -11.30 12.53
C GLU A 130 3.52 -12.42 11.47
N TYR A 131 2.81 -12.13 10.37
CA TYR A 131 2.61 -13.07 9.26
C TYR A 131 3.67 -12.93 8.16
N GLY A 132 4.68 -12.08 8.34
CA GLY A 132 5.71 -11.83 7.33
C GLY A 132 5.24 -10.92 6.18
N VAL A 133 4.09 -10.27 6.32
CA VAL A 133 3.54 -9.35 5.31
C VAL A 133 4.03 -7.94 5.60
N LEU A 134 4.51 -7.25 4.57
CA LEU A 134 4.91 -5.84 4.64
C LEU A 134 3.66 -4.96 4.66
N GLN A 135 3.53 -4.15 5.70
CA GLN A 135 2.40 -3.26 5.94
C GLN A 135 2.88 -1.80 5.94
N TYR A 136 2.13 -0.93 5.24
CA TYR A 136 2.33 0.51 5.23
C TYR A 136 1.82 1.14 6.53
N ASP A 137 2.45 2.23 6.97
CA ASP A 137 2.15 2.91 8.24
C ASP A 137 2.13 1.97 9.43
N PHE A 138 3.18 1.16 9.50
CA PHE A 138 3.38 0.22 10.58
C PHE A 138 4.86 0.19 10.95
N ALA A 139 5.20 0.38 12.22
CA ALA A 139 6.59 0.39 12.66
C ALA A 139 7.23 -1.01 12.69
N GLY A 140 6.47 -2.07 12.37
CA GLY A 140 6.94 -3.46 12.30
C GLY A 140 6.97 -4.14 13.67
N VAL A 141 6.86 -5.46 13.73
CA VAL A 141 7.01 -6.20 14.99
C VAL A 141 8.50 -6.44 15.31
N PRO A 142 8.87 -6.80 16.56
CA PRO A 142 10.23 -7.24 16.89
C PRO A 142 10.77 -8.32 15.94
N ASN A 143 12.08 -8.35 15.74
CA ASN A 143 12.81 -9.32 14.91
C ASN A 143 12.47 -9.30 13.41
N ASN A 144 11.63 -8.36 12.98
CA ASN A 144 11.20 -8.19 11.61
C ASN A 144 11.75 -6.90 11.02
N HIS A 145 11.80 -6.82 9.69
CA HIS A 145 12.32 -5.65 9.03
C HIS A 145 11.37 -4.46 9.15
N VAL A 146 11.95 -3.29 9.38
CA VAL A 146 11.31 -1.99 9.23
C VAL A 146 12.05 -1.22 8.14
N ILE A 147 11.28 -0.60 7.25
CA ILE A 147 11.75 0.23 6.15
C ILE A 147 11.27 1.63 6.46
N VAL A 148 12.20 2.58 6.47
CA VAL A 148 11.87 4.01 6.56
C VAL A 148 12.33 4.66 5.27
N ARG A 149 11.43 5.36 4.58
CA ARG A 149 11.72 6.15 3.38
C ARG A 149 11.34 7.60 3.63
N ALA A 150 12.22 8.50 3.22
CA ALA A 150 11.97 9.93 3.18
C ALA A 150 12.09 10.40 1.74
N THR A 151 11.04 11.01 1.21
CA THR A 151 10.98 11.55 -0.14
C THR A 151 10.91 13.06 -0.08
N TYR A 152 11.62 13.75 -0.96
CA TYR A 152 11.66 15.21 -1.03
C TYR A 152 11.79 15.71 -2.47
N ARG A 153 11.07 16.77 -2.81
CA ARG A 153 11.19 17.47 -4.09
C ARG A 153 12.10 18.69 -3.99
N VAL A 154 13.20 18.65 -4.75
CA VAL A 154 14.16 19.75 -4.85
C VAL A 154 13.70 20.72 -5.94
N PRO A 155 13.31 21.97 -5.62
CA PRO A 155 12.97 22.95 -6.65
C PRO A 155 14.22 23.45 -7.37
N ILE A 156 14.18 23.50 -8.70
CA ILE A 156 15.25 23.99 -9.55
C ILE A 156 15.18 25.52 -9.60
N ILE A 157 16.23 26.19 -9.13
CA ILE A 157 16.23 27.67 -9.00
C ILE A 157 17.00 28.37 -10.11
N THR A 158 17.80 27.62 -10.86
CA THR A 158 18.66 28.19 -11.88
C THR A 158 17.87 28.53 -13.14
N PRO A 159 18.07 29.71 -13.74
CA PRO A 159 17.21 30.23 -14.82
C PRO A 159 17.32 29.44 -16.13
N PHE A 160 18.37 28.64 -16.30
CA PHE A 160 18.55 27.79 -17.48
C PHE A 160 17.85 26.43 -17.36
N PHE A 161 17.67 25.92 -16.13
CA PHE A 161 17.12 24.58 -15.91
C PHE A 161 15.64 24.62 -15.47
N SER A 162 15.23 25.65 -14.73
CA SER A 162 13.82 25.81 -14.28
C SER A 162 12.76 25.77 -15.39
N PRO A 163 13.00 26.25 -16.64
CA PRO A 163 12.01 26.13 -17.71
C PRO A 163 11.90 24.71 -18.30
N ILE A 164 12.85 23.83 -18.02
CA ILE A 164 12.92 22.45 -18.55
C ILE A 164 12.43 21.46 -17.49
N LEU A 165 12.79 21.69 -16.23
CA LEU A 165 12.41 20.88 -15.09
C LEU A 165 12.18 21.79 -13.88
N ALA A 166 10.96 21.81 -13.35
CA ALA A 166 10.58 22.70 -12.24
C ALA A 166 11.14 22.19 -10.90
N SER A 167 11.02 20.89 -10.63
CA SER A 167 11.56 20.25 -9.43
C SER A 167 12.01 18.82 -9.74
N LEU A 168 12.90 18.28 -8.91
CA LEU A 168 13.43 16.93 -9.03
C LEU A 168 13.21 16.16 -7.72
N PRO A 169 12.57 14.97 -7.74
CA PRO A 169 12.43 14.17 -6.54
C PRO A 169 13.72 13.47 -6.18
N VAL A 170 14.03 13.47 -4.89
CA VAL A 170 15.10 12.68 -4.26
C VAL A 170 14.50 11.88 -3.12
N PHE A 171 14.96 10.65 -2.94
CA PHE A 171 14.52 9.80 -1.84
C PHE A 171 15.71 9.19 -1.12
N GLY A 172 15.54 9.01 0.18
CA GLY A 172 16.41 8.23 1.04
C GLY A 172 15.63 7.08 1.63
N GLN A 173 16.22 5.89 1.68
CA GLN A 173 15.59 4.71 2.27
C GLN A 173 16.60 3.94 3.08
N GLU A 174 16.20 3.48 4.26
CA GLU A 174 16.97 2.57 5.09
C GLU A 174 16.08 1.43 5.58
N THR A 175 16.58 0.20 5.52
CA THR A 175 15.91 -0.98 6.05
C THR A 175 16.77 -1.55 7.17
N LEU A 176 16.18 -1.69 8.35
CA LEU A 176 16.82 -2.29 9.52
C LEU A 176 15.93 -3.38 10.10
N LEU A 177 16.50 -4.19 10.99
CA LEU A 177 15.77 -5.24 11.70
C LEU A 177 15.41 -4.74 13.09
N ASN A 178 14.13 -4.75 13.43
CA ASN A 178 13.63 -4.32 14.73
C ASN A 178 14.23 -5.17 15.85
N GLU A 179 14.80 -4.53 16.88
CA GLU A 179 15.36 -5.26 18.01
C GLU A 179 14.24 -5.82 18.91
N SER A 180 14.58 -6.73 19.82
CA SER A 180 13.58 -7.27 20.73
C SER A 180 13.21 -6.19 21.76
N PHE A 181 11.97 -5.71 21.73
CA PHE A 181 11.47 -4.69 22.64
C PHE A 181 11.09 -5.30 23.99
N GLY A 182 11.63 -4.78 25.10
CA GLY A 182 11.33 -5.25 26.45
C GLY A 182 11.50 -4.16 27.51
N GLN A 183 10.47 -3.96 28.35
CA GLN A 183 10.46 -3.00 29.44
C GLN A 183 11.28 -3.51 30.63
N LEU A 184 12.29 -2.73 31.03
CA LEU A 184 13.13 -2.94 32.19
C LEU A 184 12.31 -2.82 33.48
N SER A 185 12.03 -3.95 34.16
CA SER A 185 11.63 -3.93 35.57
C SER A 185 12.85 -3.69 36.45
N SER A 186 12.69 -2.82 37.44
CA SER A 186 13.73 -2.13 38.23
C SER A 186 14.51 -2.98 39.24
N THR A 187 14.82 -4.25 38.98
CA THR A 187 15.57 -5.09 39.95
C THR A 187 16.64 -6.03 39.40
N THR A 188 17.05 -5.94 38.14
CA THR A 188 18.19 -6.75 37.65
C THR A 188 19.14 -5.91 36.80
N GLY A 189 20.42 -5.97 37.16
CA GLY A 189 21.46 -5.01 36.78
C GLY A 189 21.63 -4.81 35.28
N ALA A 190 22.10 -3.59 34.97
CA ALA A 190 22.64 -3.22 33.67
C ALA A 190 23.43 -4.38 33.06
N ALA A 191 23.20 -4.65 31.78
CA ALA A 191 24.23 -5.20 30.94
C ALA A 191 25.38 -4.18 30.95
N LEU A 192 26.30 -4.35 31.89
CA LEU A 192 27.63 -3.78 31.75
C LEU A 192 28.16 -4.22 30.37
N PRO A 193 28.88 -3.34 29.65
CA PRO A 193 29.58 -3.77 28.45
C PRO A 193 30.42 -5.02 28.80
N PRO A 194 30.51 -6.01 27.90
CA PRO A 194 31.29 -7.21 28.16
C PRO A 194 32.72 -6.81 28.58
N ASP A 195 33.24 -7.44 29.63
CA ASP A 195 34.59 -7.18 30.12
C ASP A 195 35.59 -7.25 28.96
N GLN A 196 36.46 -6.25 28.88
CA GLN A 196 37.48 -6.21 27.83
C GLN A 196 38.31 -7.50 27.85
N PRO A 197 38.57 -8.12 26.68
CA PRO A 197 39.42 -9.29 26.61
C PRO A 197 40.82 -8.95 27.16
N PRO A 198 41.43 -9.84 27.96
CA PRO A 198 42.75 -9.59 28.53
C PRO A 198 43.79 -9.40 27.42
N ILE A 199 44.64 -8.38 27.60
CA ILE A 199 45.70 -8.01 26.66
C ILE A 199 46.63 -9.22 26.44
N PRO A 200 46.95 -9.61 25.18
CA PRO A 200 47.77 -10.78 24.90
C PRO A 200 49.20 -10.58 25.43
N THR A 201 49.64 -11.52 26.26
CA THR A 201 51.05 -11.63 26.69
C THR A 201 51.84 -12.40 25.62
N PRO A 202 53.06 -11.96 25.23
CA PRO A 202 53.85 -12.65 24.20
C PRO A 202 54.24 -14.07 24.64
N GLY A 203 53.95 -15.07 23.79
CA GLY A 203 54.21 -16.48 24.07
C GLY A 203 55.60 -16.98 23.64
N PRO A 204 55.98 -18.21 24.03
CA PRO A 204 56.96 -19.01 23.31
C PRO A 204 56.38 -20.29 22.67
N THR A 205 56.57 -20.40 21.35
CA THR A 205 57.05 -21.51 20.47
C THR A 205 56.57 -22.98 20.63
N PRO A 206 56.38 -23.75 19.51
CA PRO A 206 55.41 -24.86 19.40
C PRO A 206 55.97 -26.31 19.30
N THR A 207 55.04 -27.30 19.20
CA THR A 207 55.11 -28.65 18.52
C THR A 207 55.25 -29.89 19.46
N PRO A 208 54.76 -31.14 19.13
CA PRO A 208 53.95 -31.69 18.00
C PRO A 208 52.66 -32.51 18.35
N ALA A 209 51.81 -32.74 17.33
CA ALA A 209 50.70 -33.73 17.20
C ALA A 209 51.23 -35.19 16.96
N PRO A 210 50.46 -36.31 16.70
CA PRO A 210 49.03 -36.53 16.31
C PRO A 210 48.42 -37.86 16.92
N PRO A 211 47.49 -38.68 16.32
CA PRO A 211 46.41 -38.50 15.32
C PRO A 211 45.00 -39.08 15.71
N THR A 212 43.97 -38.62 14.97
CA THR A 212 42.80 -39.32 14.33
C THR A 212 42.02 -40.46 15.02
N GLU A 213 40.67 -40.35 15.07
CA GLU A 213 39.68 -41.38 14.62
C GLU A 213 38.27 -40.81 14.28
N THR A 214 37.82 -41.14 13.06
CA THR A 214 36.51 -41.54 12.46
C THR A 214 35.14 -41.26 13.15
N PRO A 215 34.07 -40.91 12.37
CA PRO A 215 32.70 -40.70 12.88
C PRO A 215 31.82 -41.99 12.89
N THR A 216 30.76 -42.02 13.72
CA THR A 216 29.74 -43.10 13.82
C THR A 216 28.35 -42.47 14.09
N PRO A 217 27.22 -43.08 13.65
CA PRO A 217 26.09 -42.35 13.07
C PRO A 217 24.88 -42.07 13.99
N SER A 218 23.97 -41.29 13.40
CA SER A 218 22.65 -40.79 13.82
C SER A 218 21.74 -41.78 14.60
N GLN A 219 21.03 -41.27 15.60
CA GLN A 219 19.85 -41.92 16.20
C GLN A 219 18.60 -41.01 16.19
N THR A 220 17.48 -41.68 15.93
CA THR A 220 16.06 -41.29 15.85
C THR A 220 15.48 -40.70 17.15
N PRO A 221 14.48 -39.80 17.12
CA PRO A 221 13.89 -39.19 18.33
C PRO A 221 12.86 -40.11 19.03
N THR A 222 12.73 -39.95 20.35
CA THR A 222 11.79 -40.64 21.27
C THR A 222 10.89 -39.61 21.96
N ASP A 223 9.61 -39.93 22.11
CA ASP A 223 8.52 -39.11 22.71
C ASP A 223 8.67 -38.81 24.22
N GLU A 224 8.15 -37.65 24.66
CA GLU A 224 8.11 -37.12 26.04
C GLU A 224 6.71 -37.32 26.70
N PRO A 225 6.57 -37.51 28.03
CA PRO A 225 5.28 -37.79 28.69
C PRO A 225 4.43 -36.53 29.00
N PRO A 226 3.11 -36.66 29.26
CA PRO A 226 2.19 -35.52 29.43
C PRO A 226 2.36 -34.80 30.77
N ALA A 227 2.26 -33.46 30.74
CA ALA A 227 2.41 -32.57 31.90
C ALA A 227 1.25 -32.66 32.92
N PRO A 228 1.50 -32.46 34.23
CA PRO A 228 0.47 -32.49 35.28
C PRO A 228 -0.48 -31.27 35.24
N CYS A 229 -1.76 -31.50 35.55
CA CYS A 229 -2.86 -30.51 35.48
C CYS A 229 -2.95 -29.60 36.73
N ALA A 230 -2.08 -28.59 36.83
CA ALA A 230 -2.14 -27.57 37.89
C ALA A 230 -3.36 -26.65 37.76
N VAL A 231 -3.85 -26.08 38.88
CA VAL A 231 -5.00 -25.16 38.86
C VAL A 231 -4.66 -23.83 38.18
N LYS A 232 -5.61 -23.30 37.40
CA LYS A 232 -5.49 -22.03 36.67
C LYS A 232 -6.82 -21.29 36.55
N PHE A 233 -6.75 -19.98 36.41
CA PHE A 233 -7.89 -19.19 35.91
C PHE A 233 -8.13 -19.52 34.43
N ALA A 234 -9.34 -19.93 34.09
CA ALA A 234 -9.70 -20.30 32.73
C ALA A 234 -10.01 -19.09 31.82
N SER A 235 -10.14 -17.89 32.41
CA SER A 235 -10.37 -16.62 31.70
C SER A 235 -9.79 -15.45 32.48
N PHE A 236 -9.68 -14.28 31.82
CA PHE A 236 -9.43 -13.02 32.51
C PHE A 236 -10.54 -12.69 33.51
N VAL A 237 -10.22 -11.92 34.55
CA VAL A 237 -11.16 -11.51 35.59
C VAL A 237 -11.46 -10.02 35.44
N LEU A 238 -12.72 -9.69 35.13
CA LEU A 238 -13.21 -8.32 35.03
C LEU A 238 -13.95 -7.92 36.32
N ASP A 239 -13.93 -6.62 36.63
CA ASP A 239 -14.68 -6.01 37.74
C ASP A 239 -16.21 -6.21 37.68
N THR A 240 -16.75 -6.65 36.54
CA THR A 240 -18.18 -6.94 36.36
C THR A 240 -18.55 -8.42 36.47
N HIS A 241 -17.58 -9.33 36.63
CA HIS A 241 -17.85 -10.76 36.70
C HIS A 241 -18.54 -11.15 38.00
N ASN A 242 -19.54 -12.04 37.90
CA ASN A 242 -20.24 -12.66 39.03
C ASN A 242 -19.87 -14.14 39.22
N THR A 243 -19.00 -14.67 38.36
CA THR A 243 -18.52 -16.06 38.38
C THR A 243 -17.07 -16.09 37.91
N LEU A 244 -16.19 -16.81 38.63
CA LEU A 244 -14.80 -17.05 38.26
C LEU A 244 -14.65 -18.46 37.71
N TRP A 245 -14.11 -18.59 36.50
CA TRP A 245 -13.90 -19.89 35.88
C TRP A 245 -12.50 -20.42 36.19
N ILE A 246 -12.43 -21.64 36.72
CA ILE A 246 -11.19 -22.28 37.18
C ILE A 246 -11.09 -23.66 36.57
N THR A 247 -9.89 -24.04 36.12
CA THR A 247 -9.59 -25.37 35.58
C THR A 247 -8.43 -26.02 36.33
N GLY A 248 -8.37 -27.35 36.35
CA GLY A 248 -7.37 -28.14 37.08
C GLY A 248 -7.71 -29.64 37.05
N ALA A 249 -7.15 -30.43 37.97
CA ALA A 249 -7.51 -31.84 38.09
C ALA A 249 -8.95 -32.03 38.62
N VAL A 250 -9.70 -32.98 38.06
CA VAL A 250 -11.05 -33.33 38.51
C VAL A 250 -11.02 -33.72 39.99
N GLY A 251 -11.93 -33.16 40.78
CA GLY A 251 -12.03 -33.41 42.23
C GLY A 251 -11.13 -32.52 43.10
N SER A 252 -10.42 -31.53 42.54
CA SER A 252 -9.63 -30.56 43.31
C SER A 252 -10.53 -29.58 44.07
N GLU A 253 -10.24 -29.34 45.35
CA GLU A 253 -10.86 -28.26 46.12
C GLU A 253 -10.04 -26.97 45.98
N VAL A 254 -10.68 -25.89 45.55
CA VAL A 254 -10.02 -24.61 45.25
C VAL A 254 -10.62 -23.46 46.03
N VAL A 255 -9.76 -22.52 46.42
CA VAL A 255 -10.15 -21.23 47.03
C VAL A 255 -9.48 -20.08 46.29
N VAL A 256 -10.18 -18.95 46.18
CA VAL A 256 -9.66 -17.71 45.58
C VAL A 256 -9.55 -16.64 46.66
N ARG A 257 -8.39 -16.01 46.77
CA ARG A 257 -8.09 -14.94 47.73
C ARG A 257 -7.73 -13.64 47.01
N ASP A 258 -8.18 -12.52 47.56
CA ASP A 258 -7.70 -11.19 47.15
C ASP A 258 -6.42 -10.84 47.92
N GLN A 259 -5.29 -10.81 47.21
CA GLN A 259 -3.97 -10.48 47.74
C GLN A 259 -3.72 -8.99 47.94
N SER A 260 -4.54 -8.14 47.35
CA SER A 260 -4.43 -6.69 47.48
C SER A 260 -5.33 -6.13 48.58
N ALA A 261 -6.35 -6.87 49.01
CA ALA A 261 -7.19 -6.51 50.16
C ALA A 261 -6.51 -6.81 51.51
N GLY A 262 -6.62 -5.86 52.45
CA GLY A 262 -6.12 -6.04 53.81
C GLY A 262 -6.78 -7.24 54.49
N GLY A 263 -5.98 -8.23 54.91
CA GLY A 263 -6.46 -9.44 55.57
C GLY A 263 -6.71 -10.64 54.67
N GLN A 264 -6.43 -10.55 53.36
CA GLN A 264 -6.38 -11.71 52.45
C GLN A 264 -7.69 -12.54 52.39
N PRO A 265 -8.86 -11.89 52.21
CA PRO A 265 -10.14 -12.57 52.31
C PRO A 265 -10.32 -13.60 51.19
N ILE A 266 -11.00 -14.71 51.51
CA ILE A 266 -11.48 -15.66 50.49
C ILE A 266 -12.72 -15.07 49.85
N ILE A 267 -12.69 -14.91 48.53
CA ILE A 267 -13.77 -14.29 47.74
C ILE A 267 -14.58 -15.32 46.94
N ALA A 268 -14.04 -16.51 46.71
CA ALA A 268 -14.74 -17.63 46.07
C ALA A 268 -14.11 -18.99 46.47
N SER A 269 -14.89 -20.07 46.45
CA SER A 269 -14.41 -21.44 46.70
C SER A 269 -15.31 -22.50 46.08
N GLY A 270 -14.77 -23.66 45.71
CA GLY A 270 -15.56 -24.79 45.22
C GLY A 270 -14.71 -25.99 44.80
N THR A 271 -15.37 -26.98 44.18
CA THR A 271 -14.73 -28.23 43.73
C THR A 271 -14.80 -28.34 42.21
N LEU A 272 -13.72 -28.79 41.56
CA LEU A 272 -13.67 -28.95 40.11
C LEU A 272 -14.37 -30.25 39.67
N GLU A 273 -15.31 -30.15 38.75
CA GLU A 273 -16.07 -31.28 38.19
C GLU A 273 -15.58 -31.63 36.78
N GLU A 274 -15.94 -32.82 36.28
CA GLU A 274 -15.54 -33.29 34.95
C GLU A 274 -16.38 -32.60 33.85
N GLY A 275 -15.74 -31.79 32.99
CA GLY A 275 -16.40 -31.11 31.87
C GLY A 275 -15.65 -29.88 31.31
N GLY A 276 -15.90 -29.54 30.04
CA GLY A 276 -15.29 -28.39 29.33
C GLY A 276 -14.21 -28.78 28.31
N SER A 277 -13.93 -27.92 27.33
CA SER A 277 -12.88 -28.12 26.31
C SER A 277 -11.65 -27.27 26.65
N PHE A 278 -11.04 -27.55 27.80
CA PHE A 278 -9.84 -26.87 28.31
C PHE A 278 -8.69 -27.86 28.52
N GLN A 279 -7.49 -27.32 28.73
CA GLN A 279 -6.24 -28.10 28.80
C GLN A 279 -6.20 -29.09 29.98
N CYS A 280 -7.05 -28.91 31.00
CA CYS A 280 -7.24 -29.83 32.12
C CYS A 280 -8.70 -30.32 32.19
N PRO A 281 -8.96 -31.58 32.60
CA PRO A 281 -10.30 -32.19 32.56
C PRO A 281 -11.26 -31.70 33.64
N GLY A 282 -10.76 -31.09 34.72
CA GLY A 282 -11.56 -30.52 35.81
C GLY A 282 -11.86 -29.04 35.57
N PHE A 283 -13.10 -28.63 35.84
CA PHE A 283 -13.58 -27.27 35.62
C PHE A 283 -14.72 -26.91 36.57
N ALA A 284 -14.77 -25.66 37.03
CA ALA A 284 -15.91 -25.11 37.77
C ALA A 284 -16.03 -23.59 37.59
N GLY A 285 -17.27 -23.10 37.60
CA GLY A 285 -17.59 -21.67 37.75
C GLY A 285 -17.90 -21.35 39.21
N LEU A 286 -16.99 -20.66 39.89
CA LEU A 286 -17.17 -20.28 41.29
C LEU A 286 -17.92 -18.95 41.38
N PRO A 287 -19.09 -18.89 42.02
CA PRO A 287 -19.82 -17.64 42.18
C PRO A 287 -19.01 -16.65 43.06
N VAL A 288 -18.95 -15.39 42.64
CA VAL A 288 -18.27 -14.30 43.35
C VAL A 288 -19.16 -13.05 43.35
N ASP A 289 -19.12 -12.26 44.41
CA ASP A 289 -19.77 -10.94 44.44
C ASP A 289 -18.95 -9.94 43.62
N PRO A 290 -19.50 -9.33 42.54
CA PRO A 290 -18.77 -8.36 41.72
C PRO A 290 -18.22 -7.17 42.54
N ASN A 291 -18.85 -6.81 43.66
CA ASN A 291 -18.36 -5.72 44.53
C ASN A 291 -17.04 -6.05 45.22
N LEU A 292 -16.61 -7.31 45.23
CA LEU A 292 -15.33 -7.76 45.76
C LEU A 292 -14.22 -7.80 44.69
N LEU A 293 -14.54 -7.55 43.41
CA LEU A 293 -13.58 -7.50 42.30
C LEU A 293 -13.16 -6.06 42.01
N ILE A 294 -12.18 -5.56 42.76
CA ILE A 294 -11.69 -4.17 42.65
C ILE A 294 -10.59 -4.09 41.59
N VAL A 295 -10.75 -3.19 40.60
CA VAL A 295 -9.77 -2.99 39.51
C VAL A 295 -8.36 -2.75 40.06
N GLY A 296 -7.40 -3.52 39.55
CA GLY A 296 -6.00 -3.50 39.96
C GLY A 296 -5.66 -4.41 41.15
N HIS A 297 -6.64 -5.07 41.77
CA HIS A 297 -6.37 -6.06 42.82
C HIS A 297 -5.84 -7.38 42.25
N VAL A 298 -4.93 -8.03 42.97
CA VAL A 298 -4.32 -9.30 42.61
C VAL A 298 -5.10 -10.43 43.27
N LEU A 299 -5.60 -11.38 42.47
CA LEU A 299 -6.28 -12.57 42.97
C LEU A 299 -5.39 -13.80 42.82
N VAL A 300 -5.45 -14.69 43.80
CA VAL A 300 -4.73 -15.97 43.79
C VAL A 300 -5.73 -17.11 43.99
N VAL A 301 -5.73 -18.08 43.06
CA VAL A 301 -6.39 -19.37 43.26
C VAL A 301 -5.38 -20.36 43.85
N GLU A 302 -5.81 -21.12 44.85
CA GLU A 302 -5.02 -22.15 45.50
C GLU A 302 -5.80 -23.46 45.51
N ASN A 303 -5.16 -24.55 45.07
CA ASN A 303 -5.65 -25.90 45.24
C ASN A 303 -5.29 -26.40 46.64
N LEU A 304 -6.31 -26.67 47.46
CA LEU A 304 -6.12 -27.13 48.83
C LEU A 304 -5.63 -28.59 48.90
N THR A 305 -5.71 -29.35 47.80
CA THR A 305 -5.34 -30.77 47.74
C THR A 305 -3.87 -30.97 47.35
N ASP A 306 -3.35 -30.22 46.37
CA ASP A 306 -1.98 -30.39 45.85
C ASP A 306 -1.08 -29.15 45.99
N GLY A 307 -1.62 -28.03 46.48
CA GLY A 307 -0.88 -26.79 46.72
C GLY A 307 -0.52 -25.99 45.46
N THR A 308 -1.07 -26.34 44.30
CA THR A 308 -0.87 -25.57 43.06
C THR A 308 -1.58 -24.20 43.16
N VAL A 309 -0.94 -23.17 42.60
CA VAL A 309 -1.45 -21.79 42.64
C VAL A 309 -1.37 -21.14 41.27
N ASP A 310 -2.29 -20.22 41.00
CA ASP A 310 -2.27 -19.34 39.84
C ASP A 310 -2.72 -17.93 40.24
N VAL A 311 -2.23 -16.92 39.51
CA VAL A 311 -2.38 -15.51 39.88
C VAL A 311 -2.97 -14.73 38.71
N THR A 312 -3.91 -13.84 39.00
CA THR A 312 -4.50 -12.93 38.02
C THR A 312 -4.72 -11.54 38.62
N VAL A 313 -4.95 -10.54 37.79
CA VAL A 313 -5.25 -9.17 38.21
C VAL A 313 -6.65 -8.83 37.74
N VAL A 314 -7.45 -8.20 38.61
CA VAL A 314 -8.79 -7.71 38.24
C VAL A 314 -8.62 -6.54 37.28
N LEU A 315 -9.12 -6.71 36.06
CA LEU A 315 -9.10 -5.69 35.03
C LEU A 315 -10.41 -4.89 35.09
N GLY A 316 -10.32 -3.58 34.84
CA GLY A 316 -11.52 -2.77 34.60
C GLY A 316 -12.15 -3.17 33.27
N THR A 317 -13.47 -3.19 33.20
CA THR A 317 -14.15 -3.28 31.91
C THR A 317 -13.70 -2.13 30.98
N PRO A 318 -13.16 -2.42 29.78
CA PRO A 318 -12.69 -1.37 28.88
C PRO A 318 -13.89 -0.60 28.28
N PRO A 319 -13.85 0.73 28.09
CA PRO A 319 -14.53 1.31 26.95
C PRO A 319 -13.86 0.74 25.68
N THR A 320 -14.68 0.22 24.77
CA THR A 320 -14.39 -0.19 23.38
C THR A 320 -12.91 -0.45 23.04
N ASN A 321 -12.59 -1.75 22.99
CA ASN A 321 -11.33 -2.47 22.68
C ASN A 321 -10.09 -1.73 22.13
N THR A 322 -8.96 -2.03 22.77
CA THR A 322 -7.66 -2.31 22.13
C THR A 322 -7.11 -3.65 22.69
N PRO A 323 -6.54 -4.55 21.85
CA PRO A 323 -6.02 -5.86 22.26
C PRO A 323 -4.48 -5.93 22.32
N VAL A 324 -3.90 -6.73 23.24
CA VAL A 324 -2.51 -7.28 23.21
C VAL A 324 -2.44 -8.49 24.19
N PRO A 325 -1.41 -9.38 24.21
CA PRO A 325 -0.87 -10.33 23.23
C PRO A 325 -0.96 -11.81 23.74
N THR A 326 -0.47 -12.79 22.98
CA THR A 326 -0.08 -14.12 23.54
C THR A 326 1.28 -14.57 22.98
N ASN A 327 2.12 -15.08 23.89
CA ASN A 327 3.53 -15.42 23.70
C ASN A 327 3.78 -16.73 22.94
N THR A 328 4.92 -16.72 22.25
CA THR A 328 5.65 -17.77 21.52
C THR A 328 6.33 -18.80 22.45
N PRO A 329 6.69 -20.01 21.97
CA PRO A 329 7.79 -20.81 22.51
C PRO A 329 9.13 -20.62 21.75
N LEU A 330 10.21 -20.69 22.52
CA LEU A 330 11.66 -20.45 22.28
C LEU A 330 12.35 -21.47 21.31
N PRO A 331 13.68 -21.45 21.09
CA PRO A 331 14.34 -21.27 19.80
C PRO A 331 15.04 -22.54 19.28
N THR A 332 15.26 -22.65 17.96
CA THR A 332 16.27 -23.59 17.44
C THR A 332 17.48 -22.82 16.92
N ALA A 333 18.65 -23.35 17.27
CA ALA A 333 19.99 -22.79 17.19
C ALA A 333 20.35 -21.97 15.94
N THR A 334 21.05 -20.87 16.24
CA THR A 334 21.86 -20.01 15.39
C THR A 334 22.76 -20.79 14.40
N PRO A 335 22.72 -20.44 13.10
CA PRO A 335 23.90 -20.48 12.27
C PRO A 335 24.57 -19.10 12.20
N SER A 336 25.87 -19.13 12.50
CA SER A 336 26.90 -18.10 12.40
C SER A 336 26.79 -17.20 11.13
N PRO A 337 27.19 -15.91 11.21
CA PRO A 337 27.08 -14.96 10.10
C PRO A 337 27.84 -15.44 8.87
N THR A 338 27.12 -15.59 7.76
CA THR A 338 27.75 -15.67 6.43
C THR A 338 28.04 -14.25 5.98
N PHE A 339 29.29 -14.03 5.57
CA PHE A 339 29.82 -12.76 5.10
C PHE A 339 28.87 -12.04 4.12
N THR A 340 28.77 -10.74 4.34
CA THR A 340 28.19 -9.70 3.49
C THR A 340 28.38 -10.03 2.00
N PRO A 341 27.31 -10.14 1.18
CA PRO A 341 27.47 -10.07 -0.26
C PRO A 341 27.92 -8.65 -0.60
N LEU A 342 29.10 -8.56 -1.20
CA LEU A 342 29.59 -7.39 -1.91
C LEU A 342 28.49 -6.93 -2.89
N PRO A 343 28.20 -5.62 -3.03
CA PRO A 343 27.15 -5.13 -3.91
C PRO A 343 27.30 -5.70 -5.32
N SER A 344 26.32 -6.51 -5.72
CA SER A 344 26.17 -6.90 -7.12
C SER A 344 25.60 -5.72 -7.88
N ALA A 345 26.26 -5.35 -8.97
CA ALA A 345 25.89 -4.22 -9.81
C ALA A 345 24.47 -4.40 -10.38
N THR A 346 23.77 -3.27 -10.55
CA THR A 346 22.87 -2.94 -11.67
C THR A 346 23.04 -3.89 -12.86
N PRO A 347 21.99 -4.38 -13.56
CA PRO A 347 22.20 -4.98 -14.87
C PRO A 347 22.93 -3.95 -15.74
N VAL A 348 24.25 -4.11 -15.87
CA VAL A 348 25.13 -3.23 -16.64
C VAL A 348 24.90 -3.46 -18.15
N GLY A 349 23.96 -4.34 -18.50
CA GLY A 349 23.59 -4.72 -19.85
C GLY A 349 22.43 -3.91 -20.43
N LYS A 350 22.34 -3.95 -21.75
CA LYS A 350 21.24 -3.37 -22.54
C LYS A 350 19.94 -4.18 -22.43
N TYR A 351 18.80 -3.52 -22.41
CA TYR A 351 17.47 -4.15 -22.44
C TYR A 351 16.40 -3.25 -23.08
N ILE A 352 15.21 -3.82 -23.32
CA ILE A 352 14.00 -3.06 -23.68
C ILE A 352 12.81 -3.47 -22.81
N THR A 353 11.88 -2.55 -22.54
CA THR A 353 10.57 -2.84 -21.93
C THR A 353 9.43 -2.20 -22.75
N LEU A 354 8.20 -2.71 -22.59
CA LEU A 354 6.99 -2.25 -23.28
C LEU A 354 5.98 -1.71 -22.28
N GLN A 355 5.35 -0.58 -22.60
CA GLN A 355 4.27 0.00 -21.80
C GLN A 355 3.14 0.56 -22.69
N PRO A 356 1.89 0.09 -22.55
CA PRO A 356 1.54 -1.15 -21.82
C PRO A 356 2.24 -2.36 -22.48
N ASN A 357 2.40 -3.45 -21.74
CA ASN A 357 3.00 -4.70 -22.25
C ASN A 357 1.95 -5.62 -22.94
N CYS A 358 0.70 -5.21 -22.95
CA CYS A 358 -0.40 -5.87 -23.62
C CYS A 358 -1.43 -4.84 -24.11
N GLY A 359 -2.34 -5.23 -25.00
CA GLY A 359 -3.46 -4.36 -25.36
C GLY A 359 -4.62 -5.10 -26.01
N TRP A 360 -5.74 -4.40 -26.17
CA TRP A 360 -6.94 -4.92 -26.83
C TRP A 360 -7.20 -4.11 -28.11
N PRO A 361 -7.24 -4.74 -29.30
CA PRO A 361 -7.56 -4.01 -30.52
C PRO A 361 -9.07 -3.71 -30.59
N PRO A 362 -9.49 -2.46 -30.85
CA PRO A 362 -10.89 -2.02 -30.78
C PRO A 362 -11.81 -2.59 -31.87
N ALA A 363 -11.21 -3.18 -32.90
CA ALA A 363 -11.90 -3.91 -33.96
C ALA A 363 -11.03 -5.10 -34.38
N ASN A 364 -11.58 -6.08 -35.11
CA ASN A 364 -10.79 -7.15 -35.70
C ASN A 364 -10.58 -6.91 -37.21
N PRO A 365 -9.38 -6.51 -37.69
CA PRO A 365 -8.19 -6.15 -36.92
C PRO A 365 -8.18 -4.64 -36.56
N GLY A 366 -7.52 -4.28 -35.46
CA GLY A 366 -7.62 -2.96 -34.83
C GLY A 366 -6.28 -2.46 -34.33
N ASN A 367 -6.17 -1.17 -34.06
CA ASN A 367 -4.91 -0.55 -33.67
C ASN A 367 -4.69 -0.67 -32.15
N VAL A 368 -3.52 -1.15 -31.75
CA VAL A 368 -2.99 -1.07 -30.38
C VAL A 368 -1.80 -0.12 -30.36
N THR A 369 -1.64 0.63 -29.28
CA THR A 369 -0.53 1.57 -29.10
C THR A 369 0.27 1.20 -27.87
N PHE A 370 1.60 1.23 -28.00
CA PHE A 370 2.53 0.93 -26.91
C PHE A 370 3.85 1.68 -27.10
N THR A 371 4.54 1.94 -26.00
CA THR A 371 5.84 2.60 -25.95
C THR A 371 6.93 1.57 -25.65
N VAL A 372 8.01 1.60 -26.44
CA VAL A 372 9.21 0.80 -26.20
C VAL A 372 10.24 1.68 -25.52
N PHE A 373 10.68 1.28 -24.33
CA PHE A 373 11.79 1.92 -23.63
C PHE A 373 13.07 1.14 -23.90
N PHE A 374 14.08 1.83 -24.39
CA PHE A 374 15.42 1.32 -24.66
C PHE A 374 16.34 1.78 -23.54
N VAL A 375 17.08 0.85 -22.94
CA VAL A 375 17.99 1.17 -21.82
C VAL A 375 19.38 0.60 -22.10
N ASN A 376 20.41 1.43 -21.87
CA ASN A 376 21.82 1.08 -21.94
C ASN A 376 22.30 0.57 -23.33
N TRP A 377 21.72 1.07 -24.42
CA TRP A 377 22.18 0.74 -25.78
C TRP A 377 23.39 1.57 -26.21
N GLN A 378 24.30 0.97 -26.96
CA GLN A 378 25.52 1.65 -27.42
C GLN A 378 25.22 2.65 -28.53
N ILE A 379 25.45 3.94 -28.25
CA ILE A 379 25.18 5.07 -29.16
C ILE A 379 25.92 4.95 -30.51
N ASN A 380 27.13 4.38 -30.51
CA ASN A 380 27.97 4.27 -31.71
C ASN A 380 27.63 3.06 -32.61
N ARG A 381 26.52 2.37 -32.36
CA ARG A 381 26.07 1.22 -33.15
C ARG A 381 24.69 1.51 -33.73
N SER A 382 24.34 0.79 -34.80
CA SER A 382 22.96 0.81 -35.29
C SER A 382 22.06 0.05 -34.32
N LEU A 383 20.78 0.41 -34.30
CA LEU A 383 19.76 -0.26 -33.51
C LEU A 383 18.59 -0.59 -34.43
N THR A 384 18.13 -1.83 -34.41
CA THR A 384 16.97 -2.29 -35.19
C THR A 384 15.91 -2.80 -34.24
N LEU A 385 14.69 -2.25 -34.34
CA LEU A 385 13.53 -2.77 -33.63
C LEU A 385 12.68 -3.61 -34.58
N THR A 386 12.33 -4.81 -34.15
CA THR A 386 11.50 -5.74 -34.93
C THR A 386 10.28 -6.17 -34.12
N TRP A 387 9.17 -6.37 -34.82
CA TRP A 387 7.91 -6.89 -34.31
C TRP A 387 7.60 -8.18 -35.05
N ASN A 388 7.59 -9.30 -34.34
CA ASN A 388 7.50 -10.66 -34.86
C ASN A 388 8.46 -10.89 -36.05
N GLY A 389 9.71 -10.44 -35.90
CA GLY A 389 10.76 -10.52 -36.92
C GLY A 389 10.66 -9.49 -38.05
N THR A 390 9.58 -8.70 -38.15
CA THR A 390 9.45 -7.62 -39.14
C THR A 390 10.03 -6.32 -38.58
N GLN A 391 10.98 -5.69 -39.29
CA GLN A 391 11.54 -4.41 -38.87
C GLN A 391 10.46 -3.32 -38.83
N ILE A 392 10.32 -2.68 -37.67
CA ILE A 392 9.43 -1.54 -37.45
C ILE A 392 10.19 -0.23 -37.28
N ASP A 393 11.46 -0.29 -36.88
CA ASP A 393 12.29 0.89 -36.76
C ASP A 393 13.77 0.59 -36.92
N PHE A 394 14.54 1.61 -37.29
CA PHE A 394 15.98 1.51 -37.47
C PHE A 394 16.67 2.84 -37.23
N TRP A 395 17.70 2.81 -36.40
CA TRP A 395 18.58 3.94 -36.13
C TRP A 395 20.00 3.64 -36.61
N LEU A 396 20.61 4.59 -37.31
CA LEU A 396 22.04 4.55 -37.62
C LEU A 396 22.88 4.88 -36.37
N PRO A 397 24.18 4.55 -36.37
CA PRO A 397 25.10 4.98 -35.33
C PRO A 397 24.98 6.49 -35.04
N ASN A 398 24.90 6.84 -33.77
CA ASN A 398 24.75 8.19 -33.20
C ASN A 398 23.41 8.87 -33.48
N GLN A 399 22.38 8.15 -33.93
CA GLN A 399 21.01 8.67 -34.09
C GLN A 399 20.07 8.34 -32.92
N HIS A 400 20.59 7.75 -31.85
CA HIS A 400 19.86 7.49 -30.60
C HIS A 400 20.75 7.79 -29.40
N SER A 401 20.17 8.16 -28.26
CA SER A 401 20.89 8.52 -27.02
C SER A 401 21.31 7.32 -26.16
N GLY A 402 21.11 6.10 -26.67
CA GLY A 402 21.39 4.85 -25.95
C GLY A 402 20.30 4.45 -24.97
N THR A 403 19.85 5.39 -24.13
CA THR A 403 18.64 5.24 -23.31
C THR A 403 17.60 6.27 -23.78
N PHE A 404 16.43 5.79 -24.23
CA PHE A 404 15.34 6.59 -24.80
C PHE A 404 14.06 5.76 -24.90
N SER A 405 12.92 6.39 -25.21
CA SER A 405 11.66 5.68 -25.49
C SER A 405 11.07 6.11 -26.83
N LYS A 406 10.22 5.27 -27.43
CA LYS A 406 9.45 5.60 -28.63
C LYS A 406 8.12 4.85 -28.69
N THR A 407 7.07 5.57 -29.07
CA THR A 407 5.70 5.05 -29.16
C THR A 407 5.40 4.53 -30.56
N TYR A 408 4.68 3.40 -30.63
CA TYR A 408 4.28 2.73 -31.86
C TYR A 408 2.80 2.36 -31.81
N THR A 409 2.14 2.45 -32.96
CA THR A 409 0.78 1.95 -33.16
C THR A 409 0.81 0.81 -34.16
N ARG A 410 0.20 -0.33 -33.81
CA ARG A 410 0.18 -1.56 -34.62
C ARG A 410 -1.23 -2.06 -34.82
N ASN A 411 -1.56 -2.43 -36.05
CA ASN A 411 -2.81 -3.11 -36.33
C ASN A 411 -2.67 -4.62 -36.04
N VAL A 412 -3.53 -5.17 -35.19
CA VAL A 412 -3.48 -6.54 -34.66
C VAL A 412 -4.90 -7.16 -34.59
N PRO A 413 -5.07 -8.46 -34.84
CA PRO A 413 -6.34 -9.19 -34.69
C PRO A 413 -6.79 -9.33 -33.22
N GLN A 414 -8.09 -9.52 -33.00
CA GLN A 414 -8.69 -9.73 -31.66
C GLN A 414 -8.49 -11.15 -31.08
N THR A 415 -7.60 -11.97 -31.65
CA THR A 415 -7.31 -13.33 -31.17
C THR A 415 -6.10 -13.33 -30.25
N VAL A 416 -6.09 -14.19 -29.22
CA VAL A 416 -4.94 -14.37 -28.31
C VAL A 416 -3.68 -14.69 -29.12
N THR A 417 -2.80 -13.71 -29.18
CA THR A 417 -1.58 -13.69 -29.99
C THR A 417 -0.51 -12.97 -29.19
N THR A 418 0.62 -13.65 -29.00
CA THR A 418 1.82 -13.06 -28.41
C THR A 418 2.72 -12.58 -29.54
N TYR A 419 3.08 -11.31 -29.51
CA TYR A 419 4.02 -10.69 -30.43
C TYR A 419 5.39 -10.58 -29.79
N THR A 420 6.39 -11.09 -30.49
CA THR A 420 7.79 -10.95 -30.07
C THR A 420 8.31 -9.58 -30.49
N VAL A 421 8.70 -8.74 -29.53
CA VAL A 421 9.35 -7.46 -29.80
C VAL A 421 10.84 -7.60 -29.51
N THR A 422 11.66 -7.41 -30.53
CA THR A 422 13.10 -7.67 -30.44
C THR A 422 13.89 -6.45 -30.89
N ALA A 423 14.73 -5.93 -30.01
CA ALA A 423 15.73 -4.92 -30.33
C ALA A 423 17.09 -5.60 -30.57
N THR A 424 17.74 -5.26 -31.68
CA THR A 424 19.05 -5.82 -32.07
C THR A 424 20.03 -4.69 -32.34
N GLY A 425 21.17 -4.70 -31.66
CA GLY A 425 22.28 -3.79 -31.92
C GLY A 425 23.12 -4.27 -33.11
N GLY A 426 23.78 -3.36 -33.81
CA GLY A 426 24.75 -3.68 -34.87
C GLY A 426 25.85 -4.64 -34.39
N ALA A 427 26.59 -5.25 -35.32
CA ALA A 427 27.52 -6.38 -35.05
C ALA A 427 28.30 -6.28 -33.71
N GLY A 428 28.16 -7.30 -32.85
CA GLY A 428 28.72 -7.35 -31.49
C GLY A 428 27.87 -6.68 -30.40
N SER A 429 26.82 -5.97 -30.82
CA SER A 429 25.70 -5.38 -30.05
C SER A 429 25.06 -6.34 -29.08
N GLY A 430 24.61 -7.48 -29.63
CA GLY A 430 23.69 -8.44 -29.01
C GLY A 430 22.22 -8.02 -29.17
N THR A 431 21.32 -8.88 -28.73
CA THR A 431 19.87 -8.74 -28.94
C THR A 431 19.13 -8.84 -27.60
N PHE A 432 18.04 -8.10 -27.45
CA PHE A 432 17.10 -8.25 -26.32
C PHE A 432 15.68 -8.41 -26.87
N THR A 433 14.92 -9.31 -26.26
CA THR A 433 13.58 -9.67 -26.69
C THR A 433 12.61 -9.59 -25.51
N THR A 434 11.44 -9.02 -25.77
CA THR A 434 10.30 -8.96 -24.86
C THR A 434 9.03 -9.33 -25.64
N GLN A 435 7.89 -9.42 -24.96
CA GLN A 435 6.62 -9.89 -25.54
C GLN A 435 5.53 -8.85 -25.34
N TYR A 436 4.69 -8.70 -26.36
CA TYR A 436 3.45 -7.93 -26.32
C TYR A 436 2.26 -8.85 -26.54
N ILE A 437 1.26 -8.83 -25.67
CA ILE A 437 0.14 -9.78 -25.73
C ILE A 437 -1.15 -9.07 -26.18
N THR A 438 -1.93 -9.70 -27.06
CA THR A 438 -3.28 -9.24 -27.41
C THR A 438 -4.26 -10.41 -27.56
N PRO A 439 -5.50 -10.32 -27.08
CA PRO A 439 -5.94 -9.38 -26.04
C PRO A 439 -5.20 -9.64 -24.72
N CYS A 440 -5.11 -8.62 -23.86
CA CYS A 440 -4.61 -8.81 -22.49
C CYS A 440 -5.39 -9.93 -21.79
N GLY A 441 -4.71 -10.95 -21.27
CA GLY A 441 -5.31 -11.89 -20.33
C GLY A 441 -5.28 -11.31 -18.92
N ASN A 442 -6.17 -11.77 -18.03
CA ASN A 442 -5.89 -11.72 -16.59
C ASN A 442 -4.73 -12.69 -16.33
N GLU A 443 -3.50 -12.23 -16.56
CA GLU A 443 -2.32 -13.03 -16.26
C GLU A 443 -2.24 -13.17 -14.73
N THR A 444 -2.36 -14.40 -14.24
CA THR A 444 -1.87 -14.76 -12.91
C THR A 444 -0.36 -14.52 -12.85
N PRO A 445 0.18 -13.99 -11.73
CA PRO A 445 1.59 -13.66 -11.62
C PRO A 445 2.47 -14.87 -11.94
N VAL A 446 3.35 -14.74 -12.95
CA VAL A 446 4.53 -15.61 -13.04
C VAL A 446 5.59 -14.94 -12.17
N PRO A 447 6.01 -15.55 -11.04
CA PRO A 447 7.07 -14.97 -10.24
C PRO A 447 8.34 -14.91 -11.10
N SER A 448 8.73 -13.71 -11.50
CA SER A 448 10.04 -13.47 -12.10
C SER A 448 11.09 -13.62 -11.01
N PRO A 449 11.98 -14.62 -11.08
CA PRO A 449 13.05 -14.73 -10.12
C PRO A 449 14.12 -13.76 -10.57
N THR A 450 14.20 -12.58 -9.94
CA THR A 450 15.42 -11.83 -9.57
C THR A 450 15.03 -10.37 -9.27
N PRO A 451 14.82 -9.96 -8.01
CA PRO A 451 14.85 -8.55 -7.66
C PRO A 451 16.32 -8.12 -7.56
N SER A 452 16.78 -7.29 -8.50
CA SER A 452 18.10 -6.65 -8.42
C SER A 452 17.96 -5.21 -8.89
N HIS A 453 17.41 -4.38 -8.00
CA HIS A 453 17.57 -2.92 -7.85
C HIS A 453 16.73 -2.47 -6.65
N THR A 454 17.04 -1.32 -6.04
CA THR A 454 16.05 -0.60 -5.22
C THR A 454 14.89 -0.26 -6.17
N PRO A 455 13.69 -0.83 -5.99
CA PRO A 455 12.62 -0.63 -6.97
C PRO A 455 12.17 0.84 -6.93
N ASN A 456 12.00 1.46 -8.10
CA ASN A 456 11.34 2.77 -8.18
C ASN A 456 9.94 2.66 -7.54
N PRO A 457 9.44 3.71 -6.86
CA PRO A 457 8.09 3.72 -6.29
C PRO A 457 7.03 3.31 -7.32
N PRO A 458 5.83 2.89 -6.88
CA PRO A 458 4.71 2.68 -7.80
C PRO A 458 4.50 3.90 -8.69
N ASP A 459 4.00 3.66 -9.88
CA ASP A 459 3.63 4.71 -10.84
C ASP A 459 2.57 4.11 -11.74
N LEU A 460 1.31 4.35 -11.41
CA LEU A 460 0.19 4.00 -12.25
C LEU A 460 0.24 4.85 -13.51
N LEU A 461 -0.29 4.29 -14.58
CA LEU A 461 -0.33 4.92 -15.88
C LEU A 461 -1.53 4.31 -16.61
N VAL A 462 -2.40 5.18 -17.10
CA VAL A 462 -3.49 4.80 -18.01
C VAL A 462 -3.15 5.25 -19.41
N PHE A 463 -3.28 4.34 -20.38
CA PHE A 463 -2.87 4.62 -21.75
C PHE A 463 -4.05 4.75 -22.70
N GLY A 464 -4.09 5.87 -23.42
CA GLY A 464 -5.05 6.13 -24.49
C GLY A 464 -6.48 6.35 -23.98
N PRO A 465 -7.41 6.67 -24.89
CA PRO A 465 -8.80 6.92 -24.53
C PRO A 465 -9.50 5.62 -24.08
N PRO A 466 -10.47 5.68 -23.14
CA PRO A 466 -11.23 4.51 -22.71
C PRO A 466 -11.91 3.80 -23.89
N GLU A 467 -11.78 2.49 -23.98
CA GLU A 467 -12.36 1.70 -25.07
C GLU A 467 -13.86 1.47 -24.83
N LEU A 468 -14.71 1.93 -25.74
CA LEU A 468 -16.15 1.66 -25.69
C LEU A 468 -16.45 0.20 -26.09
N ILE A 469 -17.09 -0.57 -25.20
CA ILE A 469 -17.44 -1.97 -25.44
C ILE A 469 -18.92 -2.12 -25.80
N SER A 470 -19.78 -1.24 -25.28
CA SER A 470 -21.20 -1.25 -25.59
C SER A 470 -21.44 -1.01 -27.08
N THR A 471 -22.38 -1.76 -27.66
CA THR A 471 -22.70 -1.67 -29.08
C THR A 471 -23.52 -0.41 -29.39
N PRO A 472 -23.09 0.45 -30.34
CA PRO A 472 -23.90 1.56 -30.80
C PRO A 472 -25.25 1.12 -31.41
N PRO A 473 -26.31 1.95 -31.37
CA PRO A 473 -26.32 3.31 -30.86
C PRO A 473 -26.28 3.35 -29.32
N ILE A 474 -25.42 4.21 -28.77
CA ILE A 474 -25.44 4.51 -27.35
C ILE A 474 -26.61 5.45 -27.09
N VAL A 475 -27.47 5.08 -26.15
CA VAL A 475 -28.68 5.83 -25.80
C VAL A 475 -28.51 6.37 -24.38
N ALA A 476 -28.86 7.63 -24.16
CA ALA A 476 -28.77 8.25 -22.84
C ALA A 476 -29.57 7.46 -21.79
N TYR A 477 -29.11 7.50 -20.54
CA TYR A 477 -29.70 6.75 -19.41
C TYR A 477 -29.71 5.22 -19.54
N GLN A 478 -28.99 4.64 -20.52
CA GLN A 478 -28.80 3.19 -20.63
C GLN A 478 -27.38 2.80 -20.22
N PRO A 479 -27.21 1.65 -19.53
CA PRO A 479 -25.89 1.19 -19.11
C PRO A 479 -24.88 1.16 -20.27
N VAL A 480 -23.69 1.71 -20.02
CA VAL A 480 -22.58 1.73 -20.97
C VAL A 480 -21.33 1.14 -20.34
N GLN A 481 -20.56 0.37 -21.10
CA GLN A 481 -19.35 -0.30 -20.62
C GLN A 481 -18.12 0.19 -21.36
N PHE A 482 -17.07 0.42 -20.57
CA PHE A 482 -15.76 0.82 -21.04
C PHE A 482 -14.68 -0.12 -20.53
N ARG A 483 -13.59 -0.20 -21.28
CA ARG A 483 -12.37 -0.92 -20.92
C ARG A 483 -11.20 0.03 -20.85
N LEU A 484 -10.38 -0.14 -19.82
CA LEU A 484 -9.20 0.69 -19.60
C LEU A 484 -7.99 -0.15 -19.18
N PRO A 485 -6.86 -0.06 -19.88
CA PRO A 485 -5.60 -0.61 -19.41
C PRO A 485 -4.96 0.30 -18.35
N VAL A 486 -4.63 -0.27 -17.20
CA VAL A 486 -3.91 0.35 -16.09
C VAL A 486 -2.57 -0.34 -15.96
N THR A 487 -1.47 0.40 -15.94
CA THR A 487 -0.11 -0.14 -15.86
C THR A 487 0.61 0.45 -14.66
N ASN A 488 1.28 -0.38 -13.86
CA ASN A 488 2.23 0.09 -12.87
C ASN A 488 3.61 0.13 -13.53
N THR A 489 4.09 1.30 -13.92
CA THR A 489 5.44 1.53 -14.48
C THR A 489 6.53 1.46 -13.41
N GLY A 490 6.14 1.59 -12.14
CA GLY A 490 6.98 1.46 -10.96
C GLY A 490 7.55 0.06 -10.75
N GLY A 491 8.58 -0.03 -9.91
CA GLY A 491 9.21 -1.31 -9.54
C GLY A 491 8.62 -1.97 -8.29
N VAL A 492 7.80 -1.23 -7.53
CA VAL A 492 7.14 -1.70 -6.31
C VAL A 492 5.74 -2.22 -6.64
N ASN A 493 5.40 -3.38 -6.07
CA ASN A 493 4.05 -3.93 -6.18
C ASN A 493 3.05 -3.08 -5.38
N ILE A 494 1.89 -2.84 -5.96
CA ILE A 494 0.73 -2.27 -5.27
C ILE A 494 -0.04 -3.44 -4.65
N ASN A 495 -0.07 -3.48 -3.32
CA ASN A 495 -0.72 -4.53 -2.53
C ASN A 495 -1.94 -4.02 -1.75
N THR A 496 -2.35 -2.78 -2.01
CA THR A 496 -3.54 -2.15 -1.46
C THR A 496 -4.59 -1.97 -2.55
N GLN A 497 -5.86 -2.01 -2.16
CA GLN A 497 -6.95 -1.80 -3.10
C GLN A 497 -7.05 -0.33 -3.50
N PHE A 498 -7.08 -0.06 -4.81
CA PHE A 498 -7.32 1.28 -5.37
C PHE A 498 -8.44 1.24 -6.40
N PHE A 499 -9.02 2.40 -6.70
CA PHE A 499 -10.18 2.53 -7.59
C PHE A 499 -9.81 3.12 -8.95
N VAL A 500 -10.44 2.59 -9.99
CA VAL A 500 -10.36 3.10 -11.36
C VAL A 500 -11.77 3.51 -11.76
N ASP A 501 -11.92 4.77 -12.18
CA ASP A 501 -13.21 5.39 -12.43
C ASP A 501 -13.35 5.80 -13.90
N ILE A 502 -14.59 5.85 -14.38
CA ILE A 502 -14.99 6.39 -15.67
C ILE A 502 -15.89 7.60 -15.46
N TYR A 503 -15.62 8.66 -16.22
CA TYR A 503 -16.35 9.94 -16.17
C TYR A 503 -16.99 10.20 -17.53
N LEU A 504 -18.31 10.40 -17.56
CA LEU A 504 -19.12 10.60 -18.76
C LEU A 504 -19.53 12.07 -18.86
N ASP A 505 -18.89 12.79 -19.76
CA ASP A 505 -19.10 14.21 -20.01
C ASP A 505 -18.93 15.09 -18.75
N PRO A 506 -17.82 14.92 -17.98
CA PRO A 506 -17.57 15.76 -16.81
C PRO A 506 -17.42 17.23 -17.21
N ASP A 507 -17.54 18.16 -16.25
CA ASP A 507 -17.29 19.57 -16.49
C ASP A 507 -15.86 19.76 -17.04
N PRO A 508 -15.67 20.35 -18.24
CA PRO A 508 -14.34 20.53 -18.79
C PRO A 508 -13.39 21.35 -17.91
N SER A 509 -13.92 22.15 -16.98
CA SER A 509 -13.13 22.93 -16.03
C SER A 509 -12.69 22.14 -14.79
N SER A 510 -13.30 20.98 -14.51
CA SER A 510 -12.96 20.11 -13.40
C SER A 510 -11.98 19.01 -13.78
N VAL A 511 -11.76 18.76 -15.07
CA VAL A 511 -10.73 17.83 -15.57
C VAL A 511 -9.35 18.49 -15.47
N LEU A 512 -8.64 18.21 -14.38
CA LEU A 512 -7.26 18.64 -14.15
C LEU A 512 -6.28 17.56 -14.59
N SER A 513 -4.98 17.88 -14.61
CA SER A 513 -3.93 16.90 -14.96
C SER A 513 -3.76 15.80 -13.93
N THR A 514 -4.18 16.03 -12.68
CA THR A 514 -3.99 15.09 -11.56
C THR A 514 -5.30 14.59 -10.95
N THR A 515 -6.43 15.24 -11.24
CA THR A 515 -7.68 14.98 -10.52
C THR A 515 -8.89 15.27 -11.40
N ILE A 516 -9.93 14.46 -11.22
CA ILE A 516 -11.32 14.75 -11.60
C ILE A 516 -12.15 14.57 -10.32
N PRO A 517 -13.06 15.49 -9.95
CA PRO A 517 -13.83 15.37 -8.72
C PRO A 517 -14.65 14.09 -8.66
N ILE A 518 -14.60 13.39 -7.53
CA ILE A 518 -15.20 12.06 -7.37
C ILE A 518 -16.74 12.09 -7.50
N GLU A 519 -17.37 13.23 -7.23
CA GLU A 519 -18.81 13.45 -7.42
C GLU A 519 -19.25 13.38 -8.89
N GLU A 520 -18.32 13.49 -9.84
CA GLU A 520 -18.58 13.36 -11.28
C GLU A 520 -18.34 11.92 -11.78
N SER A 521 -17.97 10.98 -10.91
CA SER A 521 -17.77 9.58 -11.29
C SER A 521 -19.08 8.88 -11.65
N ASP A 522 -19.15 8.32 -12.85
CA ASP A 522 -20.34 7.62 -13.37
C ASP A 522 -20.25 6.10 -13.25
N GLY A 523 -19.06 5.58 -13.00
CA GLY A 523 -18.80 4.15 -12.82
C GLY A 523 -17.37 3.90 -12.36
N TYR A 524 -17.16 2.80 -11.65
CA TYR A 524 -15.85 2.44 -11.12
C TYR A 524 -15.67 0.94 -11.00
N SER A 525 -14.42 0.53 -10.82
CA SER A 525 -14.03 -0.83 -10.47
C SER A 525 -12.76 -0.78 -9.63
N ALA A 526 -12.63 -1.70 -8.68
CA ALA A 526 -11.46 -1.77 -7.81
C ALA A 526 -10.42 -2.78 -8.32
N ILE A 527 -9.14 -2.46 -8.13
CA ILE A 527 -8.02 -3.38 -8.31
C ILE A 527 -7.44 -3.67 -6.93
N SER A 528 -7.34 -4.94 -6.53
CA SER A 528 -6.78 -5.33 -5.22
C SER A 528 -5.25 -5.43 -5.20
N PHE A 529 -4.65 -5.70 -6.36
CA PHE A 529 -3.22 -5.91 -6.54
C PHE A 529 -2.79 -5.57 -7.97
N LEU A 530 -1.63 -4.92 -8.10
CA LEU A 530 -0.94 -4.70 -9.38
C LEU A 530 0.57 -4.74 -9.18
N GLY A 531 1.26 -5.73 -9.76
CA GLY A 531 2.70 -5.89 -9.62
C GLY A 531 3.49 -4.76 -10.30
N GLY A 532 4.73 -4.53 -9.86
CA GLY A 532 5.63 -3.57 -10.49
C GLY A 532 5.98 -3.99 -11.92
N GLY A 533 5.78 -3.09 -12.88
CA GLY A 533 5.95 -3.35 -14.32
C GLY A 533 4.78 -4.12 -14.96
N GLU A 534 3.71 -4.40 -14.22
CA GLU A 534 2.55 -5.14 -14.72
C GLU A 534 1.47 -4.21 -15.29
N SER A 535 0.71 -4.71 -16.27
CA SER A 535 -0.47 -4.07 -16.83
C SER A 535 -1.69 -4.94 -16.57
N ARG A 536 -2.84 -4.30 -16.30
CA ARG A 536 -4.14 -4.94 -16.11
C ARG A 536 -5.22 -4.17 -16.87
N VAL A 537 -6.15 -4.88 -17.49
CA VAL A 537 -7.32 -4.25 -18.13
C VAL A 537 -8.52 -4.34 -17.20
N VAL A 538 -9.12 -3.19 -16.92
CA VAL A 538 -10.31 -3.06 -16.10
C VAL A 538 -11.51 -2.85 -17.02
N THR A 539 -12.59 -3.58 -16.77
CA THR A 539 -13.89 -3.29 -17.39
C THR A 539 -14.76 -2.56 -16.37
N ILE A 540 -15.28 -1.40 -16.75
CA ILE A 540 -16.10 -0.53 -15.90
C ILE A 540 -17.48 -0.40 -16.55
N THR A 541 -18.53 -0.56 -15.75
CA THR A 541 -19.91 -0.34 -16.18
C THR A 541 -20.43 0.95 -15.54
N ALA A 542 -20.82 1.91 -16.36
CA ALA A 542 -21.60 3.07 -15.92
C ALA A 542 -23.09 2.70 -16.02
N TYR A 543 -23.66 2.27 -14.90
CA TYR A 543 -25.02 1.70 -14.85
C TYR A 543 -26.12 2.70 -15.21
N LEU A 544 -25.89 3.99 -14.93
CA LEU A 544 -26.84 5.05 -15.25
C LEU A 544 -26.67 5.59 -16.67
N GLY A 545 -25.68 5.14 -17.43
CA GLY A 545 -25.38 5.70 -18.75
C GLY A 545 -25.01 7.17 -18.70
N PHE A 546 -25.13 7.88 -19.83
CA PHE A 546 -24.92 9.33 -19.89
C PHE A 546 -26.09 10.08 -19.24
N PRO A 547 -25.88 10.77 -18.10
CA PRO A 547 -26.97 11.37 -17.32
C PRO A 547 -27.40 12.75 -17.84
N ASN A 548 -26.54 13.43 -18.62
CA ASN A 548 -26.78 14.77 -19.13
C ASN A 548 -26.82 14.80 -20.68
N PRO A 549 -27.77 14.11 -21.34
CA PRO A 549 -27.81 14.09 -22.79
C PRO A 549 -28.26 15.44 -23.37
N LEU A 550 -27.58 15.84 -24.43
CA LEU A 550 -28.00 16.98 -25.25
C LEU A 550 -29.24 16.65 -26.09
N ILE A 551 -29.93 17.67 -26.58
CA ILE A 551 -31.22 17.54 -27.31
C ILE A 551 -31.03 16.86 -28.68
N THR A 552 -29.81 16.86 -29.21
CA THR A 552 -29.45 16.24 -30.49
C THR A 552 -28.34 15.21 -30.27
N PRO A 553 -28.24 14.18 -31.13
CA PRO A 553 -27.11 13.26 -31.09
C PRO A 553 -25.78 14.01 -31.19
N THR A 554 -24.98 13.98 -30.13
CA THR A 554 -23.76 14.80 -29.98
C THR A 554 -22.64 13.94 -29.41
N PRO A 555 -21.39 14.11 -29.84
CA PRO A 555 -20.26 13.46 -29.21
C PRO A 555 -20.05 14.03 -27.80
N GLN A 556 -20.02 13.17 -26.79
CA GLN A 556 -19.71 13.49 -25.40
C GLN A 556 -18.36 12.88 -25.02
N ALA A 557 -17.61 13.56 -24.17
CA ALA A 557 -16.26 13.14 -23.77
C ALA A 557 -16.33 12.05 -22.68
N VAL A 558 -15.41 11.11 -22.70
CA VAL A 558 -15.27 10.06 -21.69
C VAL A 558 -13.83 9.96 -21.25
N TYR A 559 -13.60 10.04 -19.94
CA TYR A 559 -12.27 9.93 -19.33
C TYR A 559 -12.21 8.72 -18.41
N GLY A 560 -11.05 8.07 -18.36
CA GLY A 560 -10.69 7.11 -17.34
C GLY A 560 -9.67 7.73 -16.39
N PHE A 561 -9.76 7.38 -15.11
CA PHE A 561 -8.83 7.84 -14.08
C PHE A 561 -8.45 6.63 -13.21
N ALA A 562 -7.18 6.24 -13.23
CA ALA A 562 -6.65 5.27 -12.27
C ALA A 562 -6.28 5.96 -10.96
N ASP A 563 -6.53 5.26 -9.85
CA ASP A 563 -6.38 5.79 -8.50
C ASP A 563 -7.13 7.13 -8.30
N SER A 564 -8.41 7.13 -8.68
CA SER A 564 -9.31 8.28 -8.61
C SER A 564 -9.51 8.88 -7.22
N LEU A 565 -9.01 8.19 -6.18
CA LEU A 565 -9.09 8.57 -4.78
C LEU A 565 -7.72 8.91 -4.17
N GLU A 566 -6.64 8.90 -4.98
CA GLU A 566 -5.27 9.22 -4.57
C GLU A 566 -4.80 8.35 -3.39
N GLN A 567 -5.08 7.04 -3.46
CA GLN A 567 -4.75 6.07 -2.41
C GLN A 567 -3.33 5.50 -2.53
N ILE A 568 -2.77 5.55 -3.73
CA ILE A 568 -1.43 5.09 -4.05
C ILE A 568 -0.55 6.33 -4.20
N ILE A 569 0.59 6.34 -3.51
CA ILE A 569 1.57 7.41 -3.67
C ILE A 569 2.48 7.03 -4.82
N GLU A 570 2.50 7.86 -5.85
CA GLU A 570 3.13 7.54 -7.12
C GLU A 570 4.37 8.38 -7.42
N THR A 571 5.07 8.03 -8.50
CA THR A 571 6.22 8.81 -8.98
C THR A 571 5.78 9.99 -9.83
N ASP A 572 4.65 9.89 -10.54
CA ASP A 572 4.05 10.93 -11.38
C ASP A 572 2.51 10.84 -11.34
N GLU A 573 1.88 11.72 -10.57
CA GLU A 573 0.41 11.78 -10.44
C GLU A 573 -0.29 12.37 -11.69
N THR A 574 0.47 12.90 -12.65
CA THR A 574 -0.09 13.64 -13.80
C THR A 574 -0.46 12.73 -14.98
N ASN A 575 -0.17 11.44 -14.88
CA ASN A 575 -0.33 10.47 -15.96
C ASN A 575 -1.44 9.42 -15.67
N ASN A 576 -2.21 9.66 -14.61
CA ASN A 576 -3.29 8.80 -14.13
C ASN A 576 -4.64 9.01 -14.83
N ILE A 577 -4.75 10.06 -15.66
CA ILE A 577 -5.96 10.40 -16.42
C ILE A 577 -5.72 10.16 -17.91
N THR A 578 -6.70 9.54 -18.57
CA THR A 578 -6.64 9.25 -20.00
C THR A 578 -6.86 10.48 -20.87
N ASP A 579 -6.50 10.36 -22.15
CA ASP A 579 -7.12 11.19 -23.20
C ASP A 579 -8.64 10.95 -23.27
N ALA A 580 -9.38 11.93 -23.79
CA ALA A 580 -10.83 11.82 -23.95
C ALA A 580 -11.23 10.84 -25.07
N GLN A 581 -12.08 9.87 -24.77
CA GLN A 581 -12.85 9.13 -25.78
C GLN A 581 -14.12 9.90 -26.13
N TRP A 582 -14.35 10.19 -27.41
CA TRP A 582 -15.59 10.83 -27.86
C TRP A 582 -16.62 9.78 -28.26
N VAL A 583 -17.79 9.78 -27.61
CA VAL A 583 -18.88 8.82 -27.84
C VAL A 583 -20.11 9.56 -28.36
N MET A 584 -20.68 9.08 -29.47
CA MET A 584 -21.95 9.62 -30.00
C MET A 584 -23.12 9.12 -29.16
N VAL A 585 -23.79 10.02 -28.45
CA VAL A 585 -24.91 9.69 -27.56
C VAL A 585 -26.22 10.09 -28.19
N THR A 586 -27.16 9.14 -28.26
CA THR A 586 -28.53 9.37 -28.75
C THR A 586 -29.39 9.86 -27.58
N PRO A 587 -30.08 11.01 -27.72
CA PRO A 587 -30.93 11.53 -26.66
C PRO A 587 -32.08 10.57 -26.34
N ALA A 588 -32.40 10.43 -25.06
CA ALA A 588 -33.58 9.71 -24.57
C ALA A 588 -34.37 10.61 -23.62
N ALA A 589 -35.64 10.26 -23.40
CA ALA A 589 -36.45 10.95 -22.40
C ALA A 589 -35.79 10.79 -21.02
N THR A 590 -35.59 11.91 -20.32
CA THR A 590 -35.09 11.88 -18.94
C THR A 590 -35.98 10.96 -18.10
N PRO A 591 -35.41 9.93 -17.44
CA PRO A 591 -36.18 9.07 -16.58
C PRO A 591 -36.84 9.94 -15.50
N THR A 592 -38.10 9.64 -15.19
CA THR A 592 -38.78 10.33 -14.09
C THR A 592 -38.03 9.97 -12.81
N PRO A 593 -37.50 10.95 -12.05
CA PRO A 593 -36.78 10.65 -10.82
C PRO A 593 -37.69 9.84 -9.91
N SER A 594 -37.12 8.82 -9.25
CA SER A 594 -37.87 8.11 -8.22
C SER A 594 -38.32 9.12 -7.17
N PRO A 595 -39.59 9.09 -6.73
CA PRO A 595 -40.08 10.07 -5.78
C PRO A 595 -39.20 10.05 -4.53
N THR A 596 -38.72 11.22 -4.11
CA THR A 596 -37.93 11.34 -2.88
C THR A 596 -38.74 10.72 -1.72
N PRO A 597 -38.17 9.76 -0.98
CA PRO A 597 -38.86 9.14 0.14
C PRO A 597 -39.37 10.21 1.12
N GLY A 598 -40.69 10.30 1.29
CA GLY A 598 -41.37 11.32 2.11
C GLY A 598 -41.69 10.87 3.55
N GLY A 599 -41.10 9.76 3.99
CA GLY A 599 -41.25 9.21 5.33
C GLY A 599 -40.37 9.89 6.38
N ALA A 600 -40.44 9.39 7.61
CA ALA A 600 -39.68 9.89 8.75
C ALA A 600 -38.67 8.89 9.32
N ASN A 601 -38.60 7.67 8.76
CA ASN A 601 -37.76 6.60 9.28
C ASN A 601 -36.42 6.51 8.53
N THR A 602 -35.48 5.78 9.13
CA THR A 602 -34.17 5.51 8.54
C THR A 602 -33.95 4.00 8.44
N ILE A 603 -33.37 3.57 7.32
CA ILE A 603 -32.77 2.23 7.17
C ILE A 603 -31.27 2.42 6.99
N ALA A 604 -30.45 1.88 7.90
CA ALA A 604 -29.00 1.96 7.87
C ALA A 604 -28.36 0.64 8.28
N GLY A 605 -27.10 0.46 7.92
CA GLY A 605 -26.40 -0.80 8.10
C GLY A 605 -24.99 -0.79 7.52
N ALA A 606 -24.41 -1.98 7.38
CA ALA A 606 -23.09 -2.20 6.80
C ALA A 606 -23.11 -3.31 5.74
N ALA A 607 -22.33 -3.12 4.67
CA ALA A 607 -22.16 -4.07 3.58
C ALA A 607 -20.76 -4.70 3.62
N TYR A 608 -20.75 -6.03 3.54
CA TYR A 608 -19.55 -6.86 3.57
C TYR A 608 -19.52 -7.75 2.36
N THR A 609 -18.33 -8.10 1.87
CA THR A 609 -18.16 -9.32 1.07
C THR A 609 -17.73 -10.46 1.96
N PHE A 610 -18.11 -11.67 1.59
CA PHE A 610 -17.62 -12.88 2.23
C PHE A 610 -16.67 -13.63 1.30
N GLU A 611 -15.39 -13.66 1.68
CA GLU A 611 -14.36 -14.54 1.10
C GLU A 611 -14.07 -15.66 2.10
N ASP A 612 -13.10 -15.43 2.98
CA ASP A 612 -12.79 -16.28 4.14
C ASP A 612 -13.21 -15.62 5.47
N ASP A 613 -13.42 -14.30 5.46
CA ASP A 613 -13.94 -13.48 6.55
C ASP A 613 -14.88 -12.37 6.00
N LEU A 614 -15.58 -11.67 6.89
CA LEU A 614 -16.43 -10.52 6.56
C LEU A 614 -15.58 -9.26 6.36
N ILE A 615 -15.37 -8.89 5.10
CA ILE A 615 -14.59 -7.71 4.74
C ILE A 615 -15.56 -6.54 4.44
N PRO A 616 -15.53 -5.44 5.20
CA PRO A 616 -16.34 -4.26 4.89
C PRO A 616 -15.92 -3.67 3.55
N ARG A 617 -16.89 -3.27 2.71
CA ARG A 617 -16.57 -2.75 1.36
C ARG A 617 -16.90 -1.29 1.20
N PHE A 618 -15.86 -0.50 0.95
CA PHE A 618 -15.97 0.87 0.48
C PHE A 618 -16.50 0.92 -0.95
N ARG A 619 -17.32 1.93 -1.24
CA ARG A 619 -17.94 2.15 -2.55
C ARG A 619 -18.70 0.93 -3.05
N THR A 620 -19.56 0.37 -2.20
CA THR A 620 -20.60 -0.57 -2.64
C THR A 620 -21.80 0.25 -3.08
N PHE A 621 -22.29 0.03 -4.30
CA PHE A 621 -23.52 0.64 -4.78
C PHE A 621 -24.72 -0.04 -4.12
N MET A 622 -25.50 0.72 -3.36
CA MET A 622 -26.62 0.23 -2.57
C MET A 622 -27.94 0.73 -3.13
N GLN A 623 -28.96 -0.13 -3.15
CA GLN A 623 -30.32 0.25 -3.54
C GLN A 623 -31.32 -0.17 -2.46
N LEU A 624 -32.37 0.65 -2.31
CA LEU A 624 -33.53 0.36 -1.47
C LEU A 624 -34.76 0.17 -2.36
N ILE A 625 -35.38 -1.00 -2.28
CA ILE A 625 -36.51 -1.41 -3.10
C ILE A 625 -37.75 -1.59 -2.21
N ASP A 626 -38.88 -0.99 -2.59
CA ASP A 626 -40.17 -1.24 -1.94
C ASP A 626 -40.68 -2.63 -2.35
N GLU A 627 -40.94 -3.51 -1.40
CA GLU A 627 -41.42 -4.86 -1.72
C GLU A 627 -42.87 -4.89 -2.21
N SER A 628 -43.64 -3.81 -1.98
CA SER A 628 -45.04 -3.74 -2.40
C SER A 628 -45.22 -3.56 -3.90
N ASP A 629 -44.30 -2.84 -4.57
CA ASP A 629 -44.37 -2.55 -6.00
C ASP A 629 -43.06 -2.85 -6.77
N GLY A 630 -42.01 -3.29 -6.08
CA GLY A 630 -40.72 -3.69 -6.66
C GLY A 630 -39.89 -2.53 -7.19
N ARG A 631 -40.22 -1.28 -6.85
CA ARG A 631 -39.50 -0.09 -7.34
C ARG A 631 -38.35 0.29 -6.44
N THR A 632 -37.23 0.68 -7.05
CA THR A 632 -36.12 1.35 -6.34
C THR A 632 -36.53 2.75 -5.92
N ILE A 633 -36.48 3.03 -4.62
CA ILE A 633 -36.94 4.29 -4.03
C ILE A 633 -35.77 5.22 -3.71
N ALA A 634 -34.62 4.63 -3.36
CA ALA A 634 -33.40 5.36 -3.05
C ALA A 634 -32.17 4.53 -3.40
N THR A 635 -31.07 5.20 -3.69
CA THR A 635 -29.74 4.61 -3.89
C THR A 635 -28.72 5.37 -3.06
N THR A 636 -27.67 4.70 -2.61
CA THR A 636 -26.54 5.32 -1.92
C THR A 636 -25.28 4.51 -2.21
N ILE A 637 -24.13 5.04 -1.84
CA ILE A 637 -22.85 4.32 -1.86
C ILE A 637 -22.39 4.14 -0.41
N THR A 638 -21.71 3.04 -0.10
CA THR A 638 -21.14 2.84 1.25
C THR A 638 -19.92 3.71 1.49
N ASP A 639 -19.71 4.09 2.75
CA ASP A 639 -18.47 4.71 3.21
C ASP A 639 -17.33 3.69 3.32
N GLN A 640 -16.15 4.15 3.72
CA GLN A 640 -14.94 3.33 3.82
C GLN A 640 -15.03 2.13 4.79
N TYR A 641 -15.93 2.20 5.77
CA TYR A 641 -16.17 1.13 6.73
C TYR A 641 -17.32 0.22 6.28
N GLY A 642 -17.84 0.42 5.07
CA GLY A 642 -18.94 -0.32 4.50
C GLY A 642 -20.32 0.15 4.97
N TYR A 643 -20.44 1.27 5.70
CA TYR A 643 -21.73 1.73 6.19
C TYR A 643 -22.55 2.43 5.12
N PHE A 644 -23.87 2.22 5.17
CA PHE A 644 -24.85 2.90 4.32
C PHE A 644 -26.04 3.38 5.14
N SER A 645 -26.76 4.38 4.63
CA SER A 645 -27.97 4.91 5.25
C SER A 645 -28.95 5.45 4.19
N PHE A 646 -30.22 5.13 4.38
CA PHE A 646 -31.36 5.65 3.64
C PHE A 646 -32.25 6.42 4.60
N GLY A 647 -32.32 7.74 4.42
CA GLY A 647 -33.23 8.61 5.18
C GLY A 647 -34.60 8.75 4.50
N GLY A 648 -35.60 9.19 5.26
CA GLY A 648 -36.92 9.53 4.71
C GLY A 648 -37.78 8.31 4.34
N VAL A 649 -37.48 7.13 4.87
CA VAL A 649 -38.17 5.89 4.48
C VAL A 649 -39.60 5.86 5.04
N PRO A 650 -40.65 5.64 4.21
CA PRO A 650 -42.03 5.51 4.67
C PRO A 650 -42.21 4.33 5.63
N GLY A 651 -43.02 4.49 6.68
CA GLY A 651 -43.37 3.39 7.56
C GLY A 651 -44.54 2.56 7.01
N GLY A 652 -44.64 1.29 7.43
CA GLY A 652 -45.79 0.41 7.12
C GLY A 652 -45.61 -0.53 5.93
N SER A 653 -44.50 -0.44 5.20
CA SER A 653 -44.08 -1.40 4.16
C SER A 653 -42.84 -2.19 4.59
N THR A 654 -42.53 -3.27 3.87
CA THR A 654 -41.25 -3.96 3.93
C THR A 654 -40.37 -3.56 2.75
N TYR A 655 -39.06 -3.52 2.99
CA TYR A 655 -38.08 -3.10 2.00
C TYR A 655 -37.00 -4.16 1.81
N THR A 656 -36.49 -4.24 0.59
CA THR A 656 -35.30 -5.00 0.24
C THR A 656 -34.13 -4.02 0.04
N VAL A 657 -33.00 -4.29 0.70
CA VAL A 657 -31.73 -3.62 0.45
C VAL A 657 -30.87 -4.52 -0.43
N THR A 658 -30.30 -3.98 -1.50
CA THR A 658 -29.33 -4.67 -2.37
C THR A 658 -27.99 -3.93 -2.36
N GLY A 659 -26.91 -4.66 -2.62
CA GLY A 659 -25.56 -4.11 -2.73
C GLY A 659 -24.80 -4.77 -3.88
N CYS A 660 -24.04 -3.97 -4.62
CA CYS A 660 -23.20 -4.40 -5.73
C CYS A 660 -21.84 -3.71 -5.70
N ILE A 661 -20.75 -4.46 -5.94
CA ILE A 661 -19.42 -3.91 -6.20
C ILE A 661 -18.66 -4.78 -7.20
N THR A 662 -17.79 -4.17 -8.00
CA THR A 662 -16.87 -4.89 -8.90
C THR A 662 -15.44 -4.75 -8.38
N ILE A 663 -14.77 -5.88 -8.17
CA ILE A 663 -13.39 -5.95 -7.70
C ILE A 663 -12.68 -6.95 -8.61
N ASP A 664 -11.53 -6.57 -9.16
CA ASP A 664 -10.68 -7.46 -9.96
C ASP A 664 -11.34 -8.03 -11.22
N GLY A 665 -12.41 -7.39 -11.70
CA GLY A 665 -13.25 -7.84 -12.81
C GLY A 665 -14.31 -8.88 -12.41
N GLU A 666 -14.40 -9.23 -11.12
CA GLU A 666 -15.47 -10.04 -10.55
C GLU A 666 -16.51 -9.15 -9.86
N THR A 667 -17.78 -9.53 -10.01
CA THR A 667 -18.90 -8.83 -9.37
C THR A 667 -19.27 -9.53 -8.07
N TRP A 668 -19.67 -8.72 -7.10
CA TRP A 668 -20.11 -9.14 -5.78
C TRP A 668 -21.50 -8.58 -5.54
N PHE A 669 -22.45 -9.46 -5.24
CA PHE A 669 -23.84 -9.09 -5.06
C PHE A 669 -24.42 -9.69 -3.78
N GLY A 670 -25.27 -8.92 -3.12
CA GLY A 670 -26.04 -9.37 -1.97
C GLY A 670 -27.37 -8.62 -1.87
N PHE A 671 -28.34 -9.26 -1.22
CA PHE A 671 -29.62 -8.63 -0.91
C PHE A 671 -30.15 -9.09 0.45
N ARG A 672 -30.95 -8.24 1.10
CA ARG A 672 -31.67 -8.56 2.33
C ARG A 672 -33.09 -8.01 2.24
N ASN A 673 -34.07 -8.90 2.34
CA ASN A 673 -35.49 -8.60 2.26
C ASN A 673 -36.15 -8.50 3.65
N GLY A 674 -37.41 -8.07 3.69
CA GLY A 674 -38.25 -8.03 4.87
C GLY A 674 -37.86 -6.96 5.88
N ILE A 675 -37.17 -5.89 5.47
CA ILE A 675 -36.71 -4.83 6.37
C ILE A 675 -37.87 -3.91 6.68
N THR A 676 -38.22 -3.78 7.96
CA THR A 676 -39.23 -2.83 8.44
C THR A 676 -38.55 -1.58 9.02
N PRO A 677 -38.90 -0.36 8.58
CA PRO A 677 -38.33 0.85 9.14
C PRO A 677 -38.91 1.17 10.54
N PRO A 678 -38.13 1.78 11.45
CA PRO A 678 -36.71 2.08 11.33
C PRO A 678 -35.82 0.84 11.59
N SER A 679 -34.70 0.73 10.89
CA SER A 679 -33.71 -0.33 11.10
C SER A 679 -32.30 0.22 10.93
N LEU A 680 -31.47 0.18 11.97
CA LEU A 680 -30.13 0.81 11.96
C LEU A 680 -28.97 -0.20 11.95
N MET A 681 -29.29 -1.50 11.88
CA MET A 681 -28.31 -2.59 11.97
C MET A 681 -28.53 -3.61 10.85
N VAL A 682 -28.74 -3.14 9.64
CA VAL A 682 -28.86 -4.01 8.47
C VAL A 682 -27.47 -4.54 8.10
N ILE A 683 -27.22 -5.83 8.32
CA ILE A 683 -26.01 -6.50 7.84
C ILE A 683 -26.31 -7.07 6.46
N LEU A 684 -25.63 -6.57 5.44
CA LEU A 684 -25.68 -7.08 4.08
C LEU A 684 -24.38 -7.85 3.80
N VAL A 685 -24.50 -9.13 3.46
CA VAL A 685 -23.36 -9.96 3.04
C VAL A 685 -23.49 -10.23 1.55
N MET A 686 -22.45 -9.89 0.81
CA MET A 686 -22.34 -10.04 -0.63
C MET A 686 -21.43 -11.22 -0.97
N PHE A 687 -21.81 -11.98 -1.99
CA PHE A 687 -21.05 -13.13 -2.49
C PHE A 687 -20.70 -12.89 -3.96
N LYS A 688 -19.70 -13.60 -4.47
CA LYS A 688 -19.35 -13.57 -5.89
C LYS A 688 -20.58 -13.93 -6.72
N GLY A 689 -20.99 -13.03 -7.61
CA GLY A 689 -22.21 -13.18 -8.38
C GLY A 689 -22.50 -11.93 -9.22
N PRO A 690 -23.20 -12.10 -10.35
CA PRO A 690 -23.52 -10.99 -11.24
C PRO A 690 -24.38 -9.96 -10.52
N CYS A 691 -23.99 -8.69 -10.65
CA CYS A 691 -24.86 -7.59 -10.25
C CYS A 691 -26.05 -7.48 -11.22
N PRO A 692 -27.29 -7.39 -10.70
CA PRO A 692 -28.51 -7.32 -11.49
C PRO A 692 -28.76 -5.96 -12.16
#